data_AF-A0A847H8K7-F1
#
_entry.id   AF-A0A847H8K7-F1
#
_cell.length_a   1.000
_cell.length_b   1.000
_cell.length_c   1.000
_cell.angle_alpha   90.00
_cell.angle_beta   90.00
_cell.angle_gamma   90.00
#
_symmetry.space_group_name_H-M   'P 1'
#
loop_
_entity.id
_entity.type
_entity.pdbx_description
1 polymer ?
#
loop_
_entity_poly.entity_id
_entity_poly.type
_entity_poly.pdbx_seq_one_letter_code
_entity_poly.pdbx_strand_id
1 'polypeptide(L)'
;QLVAAAEQAGLSREEVADIHLDYLRQLAVEAWTDGVVTVAERTQLHDIAVQLGVDPESVDALLAEPVHGEAEDAGLRPGGRVAFTGALALGRDTWELRARAAGLEAGGVTRSTTLLVAANPDSMSGKARKARDHGIPIVDETTFARMLRDLIPLDGTPGTPETLGTPDTPQPAPARYTGVFPWLENLGAEPSGPDDIARAWLQRHRHVPLRELSPRLDPAEVPDSLPRTGAVVARWLNLYPRPLDASVTQLADVPGFGRLRVHRTLVAVVHSALDAPDVQDYLSVESEDIYLDDQPGPAPQTGVATVVEWLALLGHLPVIPPESAPPAVAHALDALAGDAYWSDPATAAIHRARAEVAERIGHDARDLDIFTGRILGKRTLEEIGSRHQVTRERIRQLETGLKRRLVEPADSIHLVLDALGRRFGVLTPLADLRRELPALMGEGPVPGNPMLDTLAWLADEWEISGDWFQRAGFADDLDAALADFADDFGVVSLPALADNLGVDTQVLKDRLAEDKTLYGDHILTRDRSTQDRAAALLAIEGEPLSSLEIARRLGEINPRTLTNAMSADGRITRTGRDRWALSSWGLEEYSNLADWIGRRVEAGPVPLDRLLDEAVGTLGVAESSVRAYASSAEFRTVEGQVSRAEEIQEVEADPQETPGLYRIGGDLVWLTTVTADHLRGSGSGVPRGVAVALEVPMLDKRTLPSPLGEQTVAMARTGATVSTIRRFLEAAGIGQGERIWLTFTGGGGFDVQHATPRREGLGGIAEVLNATGLDTWVNPSDPGALGRISQAVGLDPAAPRRRLVSRFRYRRQDAIADLIAEL
;
A
#
# COMPACT_ATOMS: atom_id res chain seq x y z
N GLN A 1 33.57 -9.24 -18.80
CA GLN A 1 34.08 -8.06 -19.51
C GLN A 1 32.94 -7.21 -20.08
N LEU A 2 31.96 -7.78 -20.79
CA LEU A 2 30.79 -7.03 -21.30
C LEU A 2 29.91 -6.40 -20.19
N VAL A 3 29.69 -7.10 -19.07
CA VAL A 3 28.94 -6.56 -17.92
C VAL A 3 29.63 -5.32 -17.31
N ALA A 4 30.95 -5.35 -17.15
CA ALA A 4 31.71 -4.21 -16.62
C ALA A 4 31.73 -3.02 -17.60
N ALA A 5 31.69 -3.27 -18.91
CA ALA A 5 31.55 -2.23 -19.93
C ALA A 5 30.13 -1.63 -19.96
N ALA A 6 29.10 -2.44 -19.72
CA ALA A 6 27.71 -1.99 -19.60
C ALA A 6 27.50 -1.12 -18.35
N GLU A 7 28.09 -1.50 -17.20
CA GLU A 7 28.06 -0.70 -15.96
C GLU A 7 28.77 0.65 -16.14
N GLN A 8 29.91 0.70 -16.84
CA GLN A 8 30.59 1.96 -17.17
C GLN A 8 29.81 2.85 -18.15
N ALA A 9 28.96 2.26 -19.00
CA ALA A 9 28.10 2.97 -19.94
C ALA A 9 26.72 3.35 -19.35
N GLY A 10 26.47 3.03 -18.07
CA GLY A 10 25.21 3.34 -17.40
C GLY A 10 24.01 2.51 -17.88
N LEU A 11 24.25 1.29 -18.38
CA LEU A 11 23.20 0.40 -18.90
C LEU A 11 22.73 -0.58 -17.82
N SER A 12 21.42 -0.73 -17.70
CA SER A 12 20.79 -1.74 -16.83
C SER A 12 20.98 -3.15 -17.40
N ARG A 13 20.83 -4.18 -16.55
CA ARG A 13 20.91 -5.57 -17.00
C ARG A 13 19.83 -5.96 -18.01
N GLU A 14 18.64 -5.36 -17.86
CA GLU A 14 17.51 -5.54 -18.78
C GLU A 14 17.82 -4.90 -20.14
N GLU A 15 18.40 -3.70 -20.16
CA GLU A 15 18.83 -3.02 -21.40
C GLU A 15 19.92 -3.81 -22.14
N VAL A 16 20.82 -4.48 -21.41
CA VAL A 16 21.83 -5.36 -22.01
C VAL A 16 21.20 -6.59 -22.64
N ALA A 17 20.18 -7.19 -21.99
CA ALA A 17 19.47 -8.34 -22.51
C ALA A 17 18.71 -8.01 -23.81
N ASP A 18 18.07 -6.85 -23.88
CA ASP A 18 17.39 -6.36 -25.10
C ASP A 18 18.38 -6.19 -26.27
N ILE A 19 19.55 -5.59 -26.00
CA ILE A 19 20.59 -5.39 -27.03
C ILE A 19 21.13 -6.73 -27.54
N HIS A 20 21.31 -7.71 -26.65
CA HIS A 20 21.77 -9.04 -27.02
C HIS A 20 20.73 -9.80 -27.86
N LEU A 21 19.44 -9.66 -27.53
CA LEU A 21 18.35 -10.25 -28.30
C LEU A 21 18.24 -9.62 -29.71
N ASP A 22 18.36 -8.30 -29.82
CA ASP A 22 18.35 -7.59 -31.11
C ASP A 22 19.55 -7.96 -32.00
N TYR A 23 20.71 -8.24 -31.40
CA TYR A 23 21.87 -8.73 -32.13
C TYR A 23 21.65 -10.16 -32.67
N LEU A 24 21.05 -11.04 -31.87
CA LEU A 24 20.69 -12.40 -32.30
C LEU A 24 19.65 -12.40 -33.43
N ARG A 25 18.65 -11.51 -33.38
CA ARG A 25 17.68 -11.33 -34.48
C ARG A 25 18.36 -10.98 -35.80
N GLN A 26 19.36 -10.10 -35.78
CA GLN A 26 20.11 -9.72 -36.99
C GLN A 26 20.85 -10.91 -37.60
N LEU A 27 21.53 -11.70 -36.77
CA LEU A 27 22.23 -12.90 -37.23
C LEU A 27 21.26 -13.99 -37.74
N ALA A 28 20.09 -14.12 -37.12
CA ALA A 28 19.05 -15.05 -37.57
C ALA A 28 18.51 -14.68 -38.96
N VAL A 29 18.21 -13.39 -39.20
CA VAL A 29 17.76 -12.92 -40.53
C VAL A 29 18.86 -13.05 -41.58
N GLU A 30 20.13 -12.84 -41.20
CA GLU A 30 21.26 -13.09 -42.08
C GLU A 30 21.41 -14.57 -42.43
N ALA A 31 21.19 -15.48 -41.47
CA ALA A 31 21.18 -16.93 -41.72
C ALA A 31 20.00 -17.37 -42.62
N TRP A 32 18.91 -16.61 -42.68
CA TRP A 32 17.81 -16.83 -43.62
C TRP A 32 18.07 -16.24 -45.02
N THR A 33 19.25 -15.67 -45.28
CA THR A 33 19.57 -14.97 -46.54
C THR A 33 19.44 -15.84 -47.79
N ASP A 34 19.73 -17.13 -47.70
CA ASP A 34 19.58 -18.10 -48.79
C ASP A 34 18.26 -18.91 -48.70
N GLY A 35 17.40 -18.57 -47.74
CA GLY A 35 16.12 -19.22 -47.49
C GLY A 35 16.23 -20.59 -46.82
N VAL A 36 17.39 -20.99 -46.29
CA VAL A 36 17.58 -22.23 -45.51
C VAL A 36 18.58 -22.00 -44.38
N VAL A 37 18.15 -22.14 -43.12
CA VAL A 37 19.10 -22.17 -42.00
C VAL A 37 19.71 -23.57 -41.88
N THR A 38 21.01 -23.70 -42.11
CA THR A 38 21.72 -24.99 -41.97
C THR A 38 21.86 -25.41 -40.51
N VAL A 39 22.12 -26.71 -40.27
CA VAL A 39 22.40 -27.24 -38.92
C VAL A 39 23.63 -26.55 -38.29
N ALA A 40 24.62 -26.18 -39.11
CA ALA A 40 25.81 -25.47 -38.64
C ALA A 40 25.47 -24.03 -38.17
N GLU A 41 24.68 -23.29 -38.95
CA GLU A 41 24.23 -21.93 -38.59
C GLU A 41 23.31 -21.94 -37.36
N ARG A 42 22.39 -22.92 -37.27
CA ARG A 42 21.55 -23.11 -36.09
C ARG A 42 22.38 -23.37 -34.84
N THR A 43 23.43 -24.20 -34.94
CA THR A 43 24.34 -24.49 -33.81
C THR A 43 25.13 -23.23 -33.43
N GLN A 44 25.64 -22.49 -34.41
CA GLN A 44 26.40 -21.26 -34.19
C GLN A 44 25.55 -20.15 -33.53
N LEU A 45 24.28 -20.00 -33.94
CA LEU A 45 23.36 -19.03 -33.32
C LEU A 45 23.02 -19.39 -31.87
N HIS A 46 22.87 -20.68 -31.56
CA HIS A 46 22.68 -21.16 -30.18
C HIS A 46 23.93 -20.91 -29.32
N ASP A 47 25.12 -21.18 -29.84
CA ASP A 47 26.38 -20.92 -29.13
C ASP A 47 26.55 -19.42 -28.82
N ILE A 48 26.19 -18.56 -29.77
CA ILE A 48 26.22 -17.09 -29.58
C ILE A 48 25.18 -16.67 -28.53
N ALA A 49 23.99 -17.28 -28.51
CA ALA A 49 22.96 -16.98 -27.51
C ALA A 49 23.39 -17.31 -26.09
N VAL A 50 24.01 -18.49 -25.90
CA VAL A 50 24.59 -18.90 -24.61
C VAL A 50 25.69 -17.93 -24.18
N GLN A 51 26.56 -17.50 -25.10
CA GLN A 51 27.62 -16.53 -24.81
C GLN A 51 27.09 -15.15 -24.43
N LEU A 52 25.95 -14.75 -24.99
CA LEU A 52 25.29 -13.48 -24.70
C LEU A 52 24.30 -13.56 -23.53
N GLY A 53 24.03 -14.75 -22.99
CA GLY A 53 23.08 -14.94 -21.90
C GLY A 53 21.62 -14.69 -22.29
N VAL A 54 21.29 -14.90 -23.57
CA VAL A 54 19.91 -14.85 -24.08
C VAL A 54 19.33 -16.26 -24.04
N ASP A 55 18.05 -16.36 -23.68
CA ASP A 55 17.35 -17.65 -23.61
C ASP A 55 17.43 -18.40 -24.96
N PRO A 56 17.97 -19.63 -24.99
CA PRO A 56 18.00 -20.45 -26.19
C PRO A 56 16.62 -20.65 -26.84
N GLU A 57 15.53 -20.65 -26.06
CA GLU A 57 14.16 -20.75 -26.61
C GLU A 57 13.81 -19.58 -27.52
N SER A 58 14.39 -18.39 -27.29
CA SER A 58 14.19 -17.23 -28.17
C SER A 58 14.89 -17.40 -29.51
N VAL A 59 16.00 -18.14 -29.57
CA VAL A 59 16.68 -18.48 -30.82
C VAL A 59 15.91 -19.56 -31.57
N ASP A 60 15.41 -20.57 -30.87
CA ASP A 60 14.55 -21.58 -31.47
C ASP A 60 13.26 -20.97 -32.04
N ALA A 61 12.69 -19.95 -31.42
CA ALA A 61 11.55 -19.20 -31.97
C ALA A 61 11.91 -18.42 -33.24
N LEU A 62 13.10 -17.81 -33.31
CA LEU A 62 13.60 -17.09 -34.48
C LEU A 62 14.02 -18.01 -35.64
N LEU A 63 14.37 -19.26 -35.34
CA LEU A 63 14.77 -20.29 -36.29
C LEU A 63 13.68 -21.36 -36.51
N ALA A 64 12.51 -21.22 -35.87
CA ALA A 64 11.37 -22.09 -36.07
C ALA A 64 10.86 -21.93 -37.50
N GLU A 65 10.45 -23.04 -38.12
CA GLU A 65 9.71 -22.97 -39.38
C GLU A 65 8.39 -22.23 -39.11
N PRO A 66 8.12 -21.10 -39.80
CA PRO A 66 6.86 -20.38 -39.61
C PRO A 66 5.69 -21.28 -40.00
N VAL A 67 4.74 -21.46 -39.08
CA VAL A 67 3.54 -22.28 -39.28
C VAL A 67 2.71 -21.67 -40.42
N HIS A 68 2.34 -22.51 -41.40
CA HIS A 68 1.50 -22.14 -42.55
C HIS A 68 0.23 -21.39 -42.11
N GLY A 69 0.09 -20.13 -42.57
CA GLY A 69 -1.08 -19.29 -42.33
C GLY A 69 -1.53 -18.57 -43.61
N GLU A 70 -2.73 -17.99 -43.56
CA GLU A 70 -3.52 -17.42 -44.68
C GLU A 70 -2.81 -16.41 -45.61
N ALA A 71 -1.58 -15.99 -45.29
CA ALA A 71 -0.77 -15.06 -46.09
C ALA A 71 -0.16 -15.67 -47.37
N GLU A 72 -0.02 -17.00 -47.48
CA GLU A 72 0.48 -17.64 -48.72
C GLU A 72 -0.54 -17.62 -49.88
N ASP A 73 -1.83 -17.36 -49.61
CA ASP A 73 -2.86 -17.22 -50.65
C ASP A 73 -2.86 -15.83 -51.32
N ALA A 74 -2.06 -14.87 -50.82
CA ALA A 74 -1.98 -13.51 -51.37
C ALA A 74 -1.23 -13.42 -52.71
N GLY A 75 -0.55 -14.50 -53.15
CA GLY A 75 0.02 -14.63 -54.48
C GLY A 75 0.98 -13.50 -54.86
N LEU A 76 2.14 -13.43 -54.21
CA LEU A 76 3.21 -12.51 -54.60
C LEU A 76 3.69 -12.86 -56.02
N ARG A 77 3.40 -11.99 -57.00
CA ARG A 77 3.77 -12.17 -58.41
C ARG A 77 4.81 -11.13 -58.83
N PRO A 78 5.66 -11.43 -59.85
CA PRO A 78 6.53 -10.42 -60.44
C PRO A 78 5.70 -9.20 -60.89
N GLY A 79 6.12 -7.99 -60.51
CA GLY A 79 5.40 -6.73 -60.69
C GLY A 79 4.55 -6.29 -59.48
N GLY A 80 4.44 -7.12 -58.44
CA GLY A 80 3.76 -6.76 -57.19
C GLY A 80 4.50 -5.69 -56.40
N ARG A 81 3.76 -4.83 -55.69
CA ARG A 81 4.34 -3.71 -54.92
C ARG A 81 4.48 -4.08 -53.46
N VAL A 82 5.69 -3.90 -52.90
CA VAL A 82 6.03 -4.22 -51.52
C VAL A 82 6.40 -2.95 -50.76
N ALA A 83 5.90 -2.82 -49.54
CA ALA A 83 6.26 -1.75 -48.62
C ALA A 83 7.01 -2.32 -47.41
N PHE A 84 7.80 -1.48 -46.76
CA PHE A 84 8.63 -1.84 -45.61
C PHE A 84 8.35 -0.88 -44.43
N THR A 85 8.27 -1.41 -43.20
CA THR A 85 8.05 -0.61 -41.99
C THR A 85 8.81 -1.17 -40.77
N GLY A 86 9.16 -0.28 -39.83
CA GLY A 86 9.88 -0.62 -38.60
C GLY A 86 11.40 -0.71 -38.74
N ALA A 87 12.07 -1.04 -37.62
CA ALA A 87 13.52 -1.21 -37.52
C ALA A 87 13.94 -2.60 -38.03
N LEU A 88 14.03 -2.76 -39.35
CA LEU A 88 14.36 -4.03 -39.98
C LEU A 88 15.75 -4.53 -39.58
N ALA A 89 15.89 -5.85 -39.41
CA ALA A 89 17.12 -6.54 -39.10
C ALA A 89 18.15 -6.43 -40.24
N LEU A 90 17.71 -6.58 -41.49
CA LEU A 90 18.50 -6.19 -42.66
C LEU A 90 18.13 -4.77 -43.10
N GLY A 91 19.12 -3.99 -43.52
CA GLY A 91 18.90 -2.62 -43.98
C GLY A 91 17.81 -2.55 -45.07
N ARG A 92 16.90 -1.57 -44.96
CA ARG A 92 15.76 -1.40 -45.89
C ARG A 92 16.24 -1.38 -47.35
N ASP A 93 17.33 -0.70 -47.65
CA ASP A 93 17.92 -0.65 -49.00
C ASP A 93 18.29 -2.04 -49.55
N THR A 94 18.78 -2.94 -48.70
CA THR A 94 19.10 -4.32 -49.06
C THR A 94 17.82 -5.10 -49.41
N TRP A 95 16.76 -4.91 -48.62
CA TRP A 95 15.47 -5.54 -48.90
C TRP A 95 14.82 -5.00 -50.18
N GLU A 96 14.89 -3.69 -50.41
CA GLU A 96 14.36 -3.09 -51.63
C GLU A 96 15.15 -3.54 -52.88
N LEU A 97 16.47 -3.67 -52.78
CA LEU A 97 17.31 -4.21 -53.86
C LEU A 97 16.95 -5.66 -54.19
N ARG A 98 16.76 -6.50 -53.17
CA ARG A 98 16.37 -7.92 -53.34
C ARG A 98 14.97 -8.06 -53.91
N ALA A 99 14.02 -7.26 -53.44
CA ALA A 99 12.67 -7.21 -53.99
C ALA A 99 12.68 -6.84 -55.48
N ARG A 100 13.45 -5.81 -55.88
CA ARG A 100 13.63 -5.42 -57.29
C ARG A 100 14.31 -6.51 -58.12
N ALA A 101 15.31 -7.20 -57.57
CA ALA A 101 15.99 -8.32 -58.24
C ALA A 101 15.05 -9.52 -58.48
N ALA A 102 14.07 -9.73 -57.60
CA ALA A 102 12.99 -10.71 -57.77
C ALA A 102 11.81 -10.20 -58.65
N GLY A 103 11.93 -9.00 -59.23
CA GLY A 103 10.92 -8.40 -60.11
C GLY A 103 9.79 -7.67 -59.39
N LEU A 104 9.92 -7.30 -58.12
CA LEU A 104 8.93 -6.56 -57.33
C LEU A 104 9.24 -5.05 -57.27
N GLU A 105 8.22 -4.21 -57.08
CA GLU A 105 8.40 -2.77 -56.88
C GLU A 105 8.40 -2.40 -55.39
N ALA A 106 9.43 -1.68 -54.93
CA ALA A 106 9.49 -1.21 -53.54
C ALA A 106 9.02 0.26 -53.41
N GLY A 107 8.17 0.56 -52.42
CA GLY A 107 7.74 1.94 -52.12
C GLY A 107 6.85 2.08 -50.88
N GLY A 108 6.32 3.30 -50.62
CA GLY A 108 5.45 3.58 -49.45
C GLY A 108 4.05 2.95 -49.54
N VAL A 109 3.30 2.82 -48.44
CA VAL A 109 1.99 2.11 -48.43
C VAL A 109 0.90 2.86 -49.21
N THR A 110 0.36 2.22 -50.24
CA THR A 110 -0.79 2.65 -51.08
C THR A 110 -1.78 1.51 -51.26
N ARG A 111 -2.99 1.78 -51.79
CA ARG A 111 -4.00 0.75 -52.12
C ARG A 111 -3.55 -0.30 -53.15
N SER A 112 -2.50 -0.02 -53.93
CA SER A 112 -1.91 -0.97 -54.90
C SER A 112 -0.78 -1.82 -54.32
N THR A 113 -0.48 -1.67 -53.02
CA THR A 113 0.57 -2.43 -52.34
C THR A 113 0.06 -3.85 -52.06
N THR A 114 0.81 -4.84 -52.49
CA THR A 114 0.47 -6.27 -52.38
C THR A 114 0.86 -6.84 -51.02
N LEU A 115 1.95 -6.35 -50.43
CA LEU A 115 2.50 -6.89 -49.18
C LEU A 115 3.23 -5.80 -48.38
N LEU A 116 3.05 -5.79 -47.06
CA LEU A 116 3.84 -4.97 -46.14
C LEU A 116 4.77 -5.87 -45.32
N VAL A 117 6.07 -5.60 -45.35
CA VAL A 117 7.08 -6.28 -44.54
C VAL A 117 7.40 -5.44 -43.32
N ALA A 118 7.25 -6.01 -42.14
CA ALA A 118 7.43 -5.34 -40.86
C ALA A 118 8.44 -6.10 -39.96
N ALA A 119 9.26 -5.36 -39.22
CA ALA A 119 10.16 -5.96 -38.21
C ALA A 119 9.39 -6.72 -37.11
N ASN A 120 8.13 -6.33 -36.86
CA ASN A 120 7.16 -7.07 -36.06
C ASN A 120 5.79 -6.98 -36.77
N PRO A 121 5.19 -8.11 -37.22
CA PRO A 121 3.89 -8.13 -37.89
C PRO A 121 2.74 -7.56 -37.06
N ASP A 122 2.83 -7.64 -35.72
CA ASP A 122 1.83 -7.11 -34.78
C ASP A 122 2.00 -5.61 -34.52
N SER A 123 3.00 -4.96 -35.14
CA SER A 123 3.27 -3.54 -34.96
C SER A 123 2.10 -2.67 -35.43
N MET A 124 1.83 -1.60 -34.66
CA MET A 124 0.79 -0.59 -34.93
C MET A 124 1.38 0.72 -35.49
N SER A 125 2.48 0.64 -36.26
CA SER A 125 3.05 1.81 -36.98
C SER A 125 2.04 2.46 -37.93
N GLY A 126 2.23 3.74 -38.29
CA GLY A 126 1.32 4.46 -39.20
C GLY A 126 1.14 3.75 -40.55
N LYS A 127 2.22 3.15 -41.07
CA LYS A 127 2.21 2.29 -42.28
C LYS A 127 1.50 0.96 -42.06
N ALA A 128 1.65 0.31 -40.90
CA ALA A 128 0.96 -0.94 -40.57
C ALA A 128 -0.56 -0.73 -40.37
N ARG A 129 -0.97 0.40 -39.76
CA ARG A 129 -2.37 0.81 -39.67
C ARG A 129 -2.96 1.02 -41.05
N LYS A 130 -2.29 1.81 -41.90
CA LYS A 130 -2.70 2.07 -43.28
C LYS A 130 -2.78 0.79 -44.13
N ALA A 131 -1.89 -0.17 -43.91
CA ALA A 131 -1.95 -1.47 -44.58
C ALA A 131 -3.17 -2.30 -44.14
N ARG A 132 -3.46 -2.36 -42.84
CA ARG A 132 -4.68 -3.01 -42.31
C ARG A 132 -5.96 -2.36 -42.83
N ASP A 133 -6.02 -1.03 -42.87
CA ASP A 133 -7.15 -0.27 -43.41
C ASP A 133 -7.39 -0.52 -44.90
N HIS A 134 -6.35 -0.93 -45.63
CA HIS A 134 -6.42 -1.30 -47.04
C HIS A 134 -6.52 -2.81 -47.28
N GLY A 135 -6.59 -3.64 -46.22
CA GLY A 135 -6.65 -5.10 -46.32
C GLY A 135 -5.36 -5.74 -46.85
N ILE A 136 -4.22 -5.06 -46.71
CA ILE A 136 -2.91 -5.52 -47.21
C ILE A 136 -2.28 -6.45 -46.16
N PRO A 137 -1.83 -7.66 -46.55
CA PRO A 137 -1.18 -8.60 -45.64
C PRO A 137 0.15 -8.04 -45.09
N ILE A 138 0.40 -8.30 -43.80
CA ILE A 138 1.61 -7.88 -43.09
C ILE A 138 2.41 -9.13 -42.70
N VAL A 139 3.70 -9.17 -43.06
CA VAL A 139 4.59 -10.32 -42.78
C VAL A 139 5.90 -9.86 -42.13
N ASP A 140 6.59 -10.77 -41.46
CA ASP A 140 7.93 -10.53 -40.91
C ASP A 140 9.04 -10.72 -41.96
N GLU A 141 10.25 -10.32 -41.61
CA GLU A 141 11.43 -10.35 -42.51
C GLU A 141 11.82 -11.77 -42.91
N THR A 142 11.66 -12.75 -42.02
CA THR A 142 11.99 -14.17 -42.29
C THR A 142 10.97 -14.80 -43.24
N THR A 143 9.68 -14.48 -43.11
CA THR A 143 8.64 -14.91 -44.05
C THR A 143 8.83 -14.26 -45.42
N PHE A 144 9.19 -12.98 -45.48
CA PHE A 144 9.45 -12.30 -46.76
C PHE A 144 10.71 -12.84 -47.48
N ALA A 145 11.76 -13.18 -46.73
CA ALA A 145 12.96 -13.83 -47.27
C ALA A 145 12.62 -15.11 -48.05
N ARG A 146 11.71 -15.93 -47.51
CA ARG A 146 11.23 -17.17 -48.13
C ARG A 146 10.38 -16.90 -49.37
N MET A 147 9.44 -15.96 -49.31
CA MET A 147 8.58 -15.61 -50.45
C MET A 147 9.39 -15.14 -51.68
N LEU A 148 10.53 -14.47 -51.47
CA LEU A 148 11.43 -14.08 -52.56
C LEU A 148 12.09 -15.27 -53.25
N ARG A 149 12.34 -16.38 -52.54
CA ARG A 149 12.93 -17.60 -53.13
C ARG A 149 11.94 -18.31 -54.04
N ASP A 150 10.67 -18.41 -53.66
CA ASP A 150 9.64 -19.06 -54.48
C ASP A 150 9.36 -18.28 -55.79
N LEU A 151 9.70 -16.99 -55.81
CA LEU A 151 9.66 -16.11 -56.99
C LEU A 151 10.87 -16.25 -57.93
N ILE A 152 11.99 -16.85 -57.47
CA ILE A 152 13.22 -17.03 -58.24
C ILE A 152 13.43 -18.53 -58.51
N PRO A 153 13.19 -19.04 -59.74
CA PRO A 153 13.39 -20.45 -60.05
C PRO A 153 14.86 -20.87 -59.93
N LEU A 154 15.12 -21.94 -59.17
CA LEU A 154 16.42 -22.61 -59.14
C LEU A 154 16.53 -23.58 -60.33
N ASP A 155 17.33 -23.23 -61.33
CA ASP A 155 18.00 -24.19 -62.21
C ASP A 155 19.28 -23.57 -62.82
N GLY A 156 20.46 -24.15 -62.52
CA GLY A 156 21.62 -24.14 -63.44
C GLY A 156 22.95 -23.53 -62.95
N THR A 157 24.01 -24.35 -62.98
CA THR A 157 25.42 -24.15 -62.54
C THR A 157 26.33 -23.40 -63.56
N PRO A 158 27.65 -23.15 -63.30
CA PRO A 158 28.36 -21.93 -63.68
C PRO A 158 28.95 -21.93 -65.11
N GLY A 159 28.93 -20.78 -65.78
CA GLY A 159 29.61 -20.54 -67.05
C GLY A 159 30.29 -19.16 -67.06
N THR A 160 31.60 -19.14 -67.30
CA THR A 160 32.42 -17.95 -67.60
C THR A 160 32.69 -17.92 -69.12
N PRO A 161 33.23 -16.84 -69.69
CA PRO A 161 32.62 -15.54 -69.98
C PRO A 161 32.51 -15.31 -71.51
N GLU A 162 31.40 -14.85 -72.07
CA GLU A 162 31.43 -14.31 -73.44
C GLU A 162 30.45 -13.13 -73.64
N THR A 163 31.05 -12.05 -74.11
CA THR A 163 30.51 -10.74 -74.52
C THR A 163 29.57 -10.82 -75.72
N LEU A 164 28.44 -10.10 -75.68
CA LEU A 164 28.05 -9.03 -76.63
C LEU A 164 26.54 -8.76 -76.58
N GLY A 165 26.17 -7.49 -76.48
CA GLY A 165 24.86 -6.99 -76.92
C GLY A 165 24.19 -6.03 -75.95
N THR A 166 24.58 -4.75 -76.01
CA THR A 166 23.77 -3.63 -75.53
C THR A 166 22.42 -3.64 -76.27
N PRO A 167 21.30 -3.61 -75.54
CA PRO A 167 20.32 -2.56 -75.81
C PRO A 167 19.83 -1.94 -74.50
N ASP A 168 20.19 -0.67 -74.31
CA ASP A 168 19.31 0.42 -73.88
C ASP A 168 18.08 0.02 -73.04
N THR A 169 18.30 -0.36 -71.78
CA THR A 169 17.30 -0.24 -70.72
C THR A 169 17.56 1.09 -70.03
N PRO A 170 16.57 1.99 -69.86
CA PRO A 170 16.80 3.26 -69.19
C PRO A 170 17.28 2.98 -67.76
N GLN A 171 18.53 3.29 -67.49
CA GLN A 171 19.01 3.38 -66.11
C GLN A 171 18.14 4.44 -65.43
N PRO A 172 17.47 4.15 -64.29
CA PRO A 172 16.73 5.18 -63.58
C PRO A 172 17.72 6.30 -63.27
N ALA A 173 17.37 7.52 -63.68
CA ALA A 173 18.18 8.70 -63.41
C ALA A 173 18.54 8.74 -61.92
N PRO A 174 19.78 9.14 -61.54
CA PRO A 174 20.13 9.28 -60.14
C PRO A 174 19.10 10.19 -59.47
N ALA A 175 18.45 9.68 -58.42
CA ALA A 175 17.48 10.44 -57.65
C ALA A 175 18.20 11.68 -57.10
N ARG A 176 17.81 12.87 -57.55
CA ARG A 176 18.40 14.12 -57.07
C ARG A 176 17.94 14.38 -55.64
N TYR A 177 18.72 13.86 -54.67
CA TYR A 177 18.49 14.04 -53.25
C TYR A 177 18.54 15.51 -52.80
N THR A 178 19.09 16.42 -53.61
CA THR A 178 19.20 17.86 -53.33
C THR A 178 17.85 18.56 -53.13
N GLY A 179 16.77 18.08 -53.74
CA GLY A 179 15.41 18.62 -53.52
C GLY A 179 14.80 18.27 -52.15
N VAL A 180 15.33 17.25 -51.49
CA VAL A 180 14.90 16.81 -50.15
C VAL A 180 15.92 17.26 -49.08
N PHE A 181 17.21 17.28 -49.41
CA PHE A 181 18.31 17.64 -48.52
C PHE A 181 19.16 18.77 -49.15
N PRO A 182 18.76 20.05 -49.01
CA PRO A 182 19.40 21.18 -49.71
C PRO A 182 20.90 21.37 -49.39
N TRP A 183 21.34 20.95 -48.20
CA TRP A 183 22.73 21.07 -47.77
C TRP A 183 23.70 20.14 -48.54
N LEU A 184 23.20 19.16 -49.30
CA LEU A 184 24.02 18.28 -50.13
C LEU A 184 24.70 18.99 -51.31
N GLU A 185 24.19 20.13 -51.76
CA GLU A 185 24.80 20.91 -52.85
C GLU A 185 26.23 21.38 -52.53
N ASN A 186 26.56 21.51 -51.25
CA ASN A 186 27.85 22.01 -50.77
C ASN A 186 28.92 20.91 -50.56
N LEU A 187 28.62 19.64 -50.87
CA LEU A 187 29.49 18.49 -50.56
C LEU A 187 30.36 17.98 -51.73
N GLY A 188 30.09 18.38 -52.97
CA GLY A 188 30.93 18.07 -54.13
C GLY A 188 30.99 16.60 -54.56
N ALA A 189 30.22 15.72 -53.91
CA ALA A 189 30.03 14.31 -54.25
C ALA A 189 28.55 13.93 -54.09
N GLU A 190 27.98 13.22 -55.07
CA GLU A 190 26.60 12.71 -54.97
C GLU A 190 26.56 11.47 -54.08
N PRO A 191 25.75 11.46 -53.01
CA PRO A 191 25.61 10.28 -52.15
C PRO A 191 24.89 9.16 -52.91
N SER A 192 25.34 7.92 -52.69
CA SER A 192 24.81 6.73 -53.37
C SER A 192 23.50 6.23 -52.74
N GLY A 193 23.15 6.71 -51.53
CA GLY A 193 21.94 6.32 -50.81
C GLY A 193 21.81 6.94 -49.40
N PRO A 194 20.74 6.60 -48.66
CA PRO A 194 20.43 7.14 -47.32
C PRO A 194 21.55 6.99 -46.29
N ASP A 195 22.31 5.89 -46.34
CA ASP A 195 23.45 5.63 -45.47
C ASP A 195 24.60 6.63 -45.69
N ASP A 196 24.86 7.00 -46.95
CA ASP A 196 25.88 7.99 -47.31
C ASP A 196 25.46 9.40 -46.87
N ILE A 197 24.17 9.72 -46.95
CA ILE A 197 23.59 10.99 -46.46
C ILE A 197 23.74 11.06 -44.93
N ALA A 198 23.40 10.00 -44.20
CA ALA A 198 23.57 9.92 -42.76
C ALA A 198 25.06 10.09 -42.34
N ARG A 199 25.99 9.43 -43.06
CA ARG A 199 27.43 9.59 -42.82
C ARG A 199 27.93 11.00 -43.11
N ALA A 200 27.47 11.63 -44.18
CA ALA A 200 27.83 13.00 -44.50
C ALA A 200 27.34 13.98 -43.42
N TRP A 201 26.12 13.78 -42.92
CA TRP A 201 25.56 14.57 -41.81
C TRP A 201 26.36 14.39 -40.51
N LEU A 202 26.70 13.14 -40.14
CA LEU A 202 27.55 12.82 -38.99
C LEU A 202 28.90 13.54 -39.01
N GLN A 203 29.50 13.70 -40.19
CA GLN A 203 30.82 14.31 -40.32
C GLN A 203 30.79 15.83 -40.26
N ARG A 204 29.73 16.48 -40.76
CA ARG A 204 29.72 17.93 -41.00
C ARG A 204 28.71 18.72 -40.17
N HIS A 205 27.64 18.07 -39.70
CA HIS A 205 26.49 18.72 -39.06
C HIS A 205 26.10 18.07 -37.71
N ARG A 206 27.03 17.36 -37.05
CA ARG A 206 26.76 16.63 -35.79
C ARG A 206 26.20 17.45 -34.62
N HIS A 207 26.39 18.77 -34.63
CA HIS A 207 25.90 19.68 -33.58
C HIS A 207 24.58 20.37 -33.96
N VAL A 208 24.09 20.14 -35.17
CA VAL A 208 22.85 20.74 -35.68
C VAL A 208 21.67 19.81 -35.32
N PRO A 209 20.52 20.36 -34.91
CA PRO A 209 19.30 19.59 -34.66
C PRO A 209 18.90 18.75 -35.87
N LEU A 210 18.44 17.52 -35.63
CA LEU A 210 18.06 16.57 -36.68
C LEU A 210 16.92 17.07 -37.58
N ARG A 211 16.04 17.96 -37.09
CA ARG A 211 14.99 18.58 -37.91
C ARG A 211 15.54 19.39 -39.08
N GLU A 212 16.76 19.92 -38.96
CA GLU A 212 17.40 20.73 -40.01
C GLU A 212 18.04 19.86 -41.09
N LEU A 213 18.00 18.53 -40.93
CA LEU A 213 18.45 17.58 -41.93
C LEU A 213 17.64 17.72 -43.21
N SER A 214 16.33 18.01 -43.14
CA SER A 214 15.48 18.29 -44.29
C SER A 214 14.32 19.21 -43.91
N PRO A 215 13.94 20.18 -44.76
CA PRO A 215 12.77 21.03 -44.53
C PRO A 215 11.44 20.26 -44.55
N ARG A 216 11.44 18.97 -44.91
CA ARG A 216 10.25 18.10 -44.94
C ARG A 216 9.98 17.37 -43.62
N LEU A 217 10.86 17.51 -42.63
CA LEU A 217 10.73 16.83 -41.34
C LEU A 217 9.88 17.66 -40.38
N ASP A 218 8.88 17.04 -39.76
CA ASP A 218 8.15 17.61 -38.63
C ASP A 218 8.92 17.37 -37.32
N PRO A 219 9.35 18.42 -36.59
CA PRO A 219 10.08 18.28 -35.33
C PRO A 219 9.37 17.46 -34.24
N ALA A 220 8.04 17.34 -34.31
CA ALA A 220 7.23 16.59 -33.36
C ALA A 220 7.02 15.12 -33.76
N GLU A 221 7.33 14.74 -35.00
CA GLU A 221 7.11 13.38 -35.50
C GLU A 221 8.29 12.46 -35.18
N VAL A 222 8.01 11.31 -34.56
CA VAL A 222 9.02 10.26 -34.33
C VAL A 222 9.12 9.42 -35.61
N PRO A 223 10.31 9.28 -36.22
CA PRO A 223 10.48 8.44 -37.40
C PRO A 223 9.97 7.00 -37.17
N ASP A 224 9.11 6.52 -38.05
CA ASP A 224 8.41 5.21 -37.93
C ASP A 224 9.36 4.00 -37.89
N SER A 225 10.60 4.16 -38.34
CA SER A 225 11.65 3.15 -38.33
C SER A 225 12.43 3.07 -37.02
N LEU A 226 12.10 3.90 -36.02
CA LEU A 226 12.68 3.82 -34.68
C LEU A 226 11.85 2.90 -33.77
N PRO A 227 12.48 2.05 -32.93
CA PRO A 227 11.75 1.29 -31.92
C PRO A 227 11.03 2.26 -30.99
N ARG A 228 9.69 2.20 -30.94
CA ARG A 228 8.88 3.06 -30.04
C ARG A 228 8.90 2.58 -28.58
N THR A 229 9.49 1.42 -28.34
CA THR A 229 9.62 0.77 -27.04
C THR A 229 11.10 0.54 -26.71
N GLY A 230 11.44 0.64 -25.42
CA GLY A 230 12.79 0.45 -24.89
C GLY A 230 13.27 1.66 -24.07
N ALA A 231 13.88 1.38 -22.91
CA ALA A 231 14.29 2.38 -21.92
C ALA A 231 15.20 3.48 -22.47
N VAL A 232 16.05 3.15 -23.45
CA VAL A 232 16.95 4.11 -24.12
C VAL A 232 16.19 5.11 -25.00
N VAL A 233 15.15 4.66 -25.71
CA VAL A 233 14.31 5.55 -26.55
C VAL A 233 13.38 6.37 -25.67
N ALA A 234 12.81 5.79 -24.62
CA ALA A 234 12.03 6.53 -23.63
C ALA A 234 12.86 7.64 -22.97
N ARG A 235 14.13 7.37 -22.64
CA ARG A 235 15.06 8.36 -22.08
C ARG A 235 15.35 9.51 -23.05
N TRP A 236 15.53 9.18 -24.34
CA TRP A 236 15.68 10.21 -25.37
C TRP A 236 14.42 11.05 -25.54
N LEU A 237 13.23 10.43 -25.64
CA LEU A 237 11.95 11.14 -25.79
C LEU A 237 11.60 11.99 -24.57
N ASN A 238 12.00 11.57 -23.36
CA ASN A 238 11.85 12.38 -22.14
C ASN A 238 12.78 13.60 -22.13
N LEU A 239 14.02 13.45 -22.60
CA LEU A 239 14.97 14.56 -22.70
C LEU A 239 14.63 15.53 -23.84
N TYR A 240 14.05 15.02 -24.92
CA TYR A 240 13.66 15.77 -26.10
C TYR A 240 12.22 15.41 -26.52
N PRO A 241 11.20 16.05 -25.91
CA PRO A 241 9.79 15.81 -26.25
C PRO A 241 9.46 16.10 -27.72
N ARG A 242 10.28 16.93 -28.38
CA ARG A 242 10.39 17.05 -29.85
C ARG A 242 11.65 16.28 -30.28
N PRO A 243 11.54 15.03 -30.75
CA PRO A 243 12.68 14.13 -30.89
C PRO A 243 13.76 14.67 -31.82
N LEU A 244 13.35 15.36 -32.89
CA LEU A 244 14.26 15.90 -33.91
C LEU A 244 14.91 17.23 -33.52
N ASP A 245 14.58 17.79 -32.34
CA ASP A 245 15.31 18.94 -31.79
C ASP A 245 16.67 18.54 -31.21
N ALA A 246 16.89 17.24 -30.97
CA ALA A 246 18.19 16.71 -30.57
C ALA A 246 19.19 16.77 -31.73
N SER A 247 20.44 17.16 -31.44
CA SER A 247 21.59 16.98 -32.34
C SER A 247 22.19 15.59 -32.21
N VAL A 248 23.02 15.18 -33.17
CA VAL A 248 23.76 13.91 -33.11
C VAL A 248 24.65 13.83 -31.87
N THR A 249 25.28 14.93 -31.48
CA THR A 249 26.11 14.96 -30.25
C THR A 249 25.27 14.77 -29.00
N GLN A 250 24.10 15.40 -28.93
CA GLN A 250 23.18 15.24 -27.80
C GLN A 250 22.59 13.83 -27.73
N LEU A 251 22.33 13.21 -28.89
CA LEU A 251 21.92 11.80 -28.93
C LEU A 251 23.03 10.88 -28.41
N ALA A 252 24.28 11.11 -28.81
CA ALA A 252 25.41 10.30 -28.35
C ALA A 252 25.68 10.42 -26.84
N ASP A 253 25.24 11.52 -26.22
CA ASP A 253 25.35 11.76 -24.77
C ASP A 253 24.22 11.05 -23.97
N VAL A 254 23.17 10.54 -24.63
CA VAL A 254 22.13 9.75 -23.97
C VAL A 254 22.69 8.36 -23.63
N PRO A 255 22.68 7.92 -22.36
CA PRO A 255 23.18 6.59 -22.00
C PRO A 255 22.39 5.51 -22.74
N GLY A 256 23.08 4.65 -23.50
CA GLY A 256 22.49 3.64 -24.40
C GLY A 256 22.52 3.97 -25.89
N PHE A 257 22.80 5.22 -26.27
CA PHE A 257 23.01 5.62 -27.67
C PHE A 257 24.47 5.47 -28.10
N GLY A 258 24.88 4.23 -28.37
CA GLY A 258 26.19 3.96 -28.99
C GLY A 258 26.29 4.44 -30.44
N ARG A 259 27.51 4.51 -30.99
CA ARG A 259 27.80 4.99 -32.36
C ARG A 259 26.91 4.35 -33.44
N LEU A 260 26.61 3.05 -33.29
CA LEU A 260 25.75 2.30 -34.23
C LEU A 260 24.27 2.73 -34.13
N ARG A 261 23.76 2.96 -32.92
CA ARG A 261 22.36 3.37 -32.69
C ARG A 261 22.14 4.80 -33.17
N VAL A 262 23.09 5.71 -32.91
CA VAL A 262 23.08 7.07 -33.46
C VAL A 262 23.04 7.07 -35.00
N HIS A 263 23.88 6.25 -35.63
CA HIS A 263 23.89 6.11 -37.09
C HIS A 263 22.55 5.56 -37.63
N ARG A 264 22.00 4.51 -37.01
CA ARG A 264 20.68 3.96 -37.38
C ARG A 264 19.54 4.96 -37.22
N THR A 265 19.55 5.75 -36.15
CA THR A 265 18.58 6.82 -35.93
C THR A 265 18.65 7.88 -37.03
N LEU A 266 19.84 8.26 -37.46
CA LEU A 266 20.01 9.18 -38.58
C LEU A 266 19.49 8.61 -39.90
N VAL A 267 19.79 7.36 -40.21
CA VAL A 267 19.26 6.68 -41.40
C VAL A 267 17.73 6.63 -41.35
N ALA A 268 17.14 6.36 -40.18
CA ALA A 268 15.70 6.41 -39.97
C ALA A 268 15.09 7.81 -40.26
N VAL A 269 15.74 8.88 -39.78
CA VAL A 269 15.32 10.27 -40.03
C VAL A 269 15.43 10.62 -41.52
N VAL A 270 16.50 10.19 -42.21
CA VAL A 270 16.67 10.37 -43.66
C VAL A 270 15.53 9.69 -44.42
N HIS A 271 15.16 8.47 -44.06
CA HIS A 271 14.01 7.80 -44.68
C HIS A 271 12.68 8.51 -44.40
N SER A 272 12.49 9.07 -43.20
CA SER A 272 11.29 9.85 -42.87
C SER A 272 11.14 11.07 -43.78
N ALA A 273 12.25 11.78 -44.05
CA ALA A 273 12.26 12.91 -44.97
C ALA A 273 11.98 12.52 -46.43
N LEU A 274 12.46 11.34 -46.86
CA LEU A 274 12.22 10.81 -48.21
C LEU A 274 10.78 10.33 -48.41
N ASP A 275 10.15 9.81 -47.35
CA ASP A 275 8.77 9.31 -47.37
C ASP A 275 7.73 10.45 -47.21
N ALA A 276 8.15 11.68 -46.88
CA ALA A 276 7.28 12.85 -46.70
C ALA A 276 6.82 13.49 -48.04
N PRO A 277 5.51 13.81 -48.20
CA PRO A 277 4.96 14.33 -49.45
C PRO A 277 5.49 15.74 -49.81
N ASP A 278 5.52 16.06 -51.12
CA ASP A 278 5.93 17.39 -51.61
C ASP A 278 4.94 18.47 -51.13
N VAL A 279 5.47 19.52 -50.47
CA VAL A 279 4.70 20.62 -49.84
C VAL A 279 4.02 21.56 -50.87
N GLN A 280 4.04 21.22 -52.16
CA GLN A 280 3.65 22.14 -53.24
C GLN A 280 2.16 22.12 -53.65
N ASP A 281 1.32 21.23 -53.10
CA ASP A 281 -0.06 21.07 -53.59
C ASP A 281 -1.18 21.73 -52.74
N TYR A 282 -0.88 22.65 -51.81
CA TYR A 282 -1.92 23.23 -50.95
C TYR A 282 -2.02 24.76 -50.86
N LEU A 283 -1.37 25.55 -51.73
CA LEU A 283 -1.55 27.00 -51.69
C LEU A 283 -1.57 27.64 -53.09
N SER A 284 -2.77 27.79 -53.64
CA SER A 284 -3.08 28.88 -54.59
C SER A 284 -4.52 29.34 -54.41
N VAL A 285 -4.72 30.37 -53.59
CA VAL A 285 -5.87 31.26 -53.74
C VAL A 285 -5.31 32.67 -53.88
N GLU A 286 -5.57 33.25 -55.04
CA GLU A 286 -5.19 34.60 -55.43
C GLU A 286 -5.83 35.62 -54.49
N SER A 287 -5.04 36.62 -54.14
CA SER A 287 -5.47 37.81 -53.41
C SER A 287 -6.36 38.68 -54.31
N GLU A 288 -7.66 38.75 -54.01
CA GLU A 288 -8.52 39.85 -54.43
C GLU A 288 -8.85 40.75 -53.23
N ASP A 289 -8.50 42.02 -53.36
CA ASP A 289 -8.91 43.11 -52.48
C ASP A 289 -10.43 43.30 -52.55
N ILE A 290 -11.17 43.08 -51.46
CA ILE A 290 -12.56 43.55 -51.33
C ILE A 290 -12.81 44.18 -49.95
N TYR A 291 -13.47 45.33 -50.03
CA TYR A 291 -13.90 46.24 -48.98
C TYR A 291 -14.76 45.61 -47.86
N LEU A 292 -14.65 46.26 -46.69
CA LEU A 292 -15.50 46.15 -45.51
C LEU A 292 -17.01 46.19 -45.83
N ASP A 293 -17.76 45.20 -45.33
CA ASP A 293 -19.10 45.42 -44.79
C ASP A 293 -19.44 44.36 -43.72
N ASP A 294 -20.18 44.79 -42.69
CA ASP A 294 -20.55 44.03 -41.49
C ASP A 294 -21.24 42.68 -41.82
N GLN A 295 -20.59 41.58 -41.46
CA GLN A 295 -21.19 40.25 -41.31
C GLN A 295 -20.67 39.63 -40.00
N PRO A 296 -21.49 38.83 -39.28
CA PRO A 296 -21.06 38.16 -38.05
C PRO A 296 -19.84 37.29 -38.36
N GLY A 297 -18.81 37.42 -37.51
CA GLY A 297 -17.46 36.92 -37.79
C GLY A 297 -17.40 35.43 -38.16
N PRO A 298 -16.39 35.00 -38.95
CA PRO A 298 -16.22 33.61 -39.32
C PRO A 298 -16.05 32.75 -38.05
N ALA A 299 -16.71 31.59 -38.01
CA ALA A 299 -16.53 30.60 -36.96
C ALA A 299 -15.03 30.34 -36.73
N PRO A 300 -14.57 30.17 -35.47
CA PRO A 300 -13.15 29.99 -35.18
C PRO A 300 -12.60 28.83 -36.00
N GLN A 301 -11.40 29.02 -36.56
CA GLN A 301 -10.69 27.96 -37.27
C GLN A 301 -10.63 26.74 -36.34
N THR A 302 -11.00 25.56 -36.85
CA THR A 302 -11.26 24.35 -36.03
C THR A 302 -10.11 24.02 -35.07
N GLY A 303 -8.86 24.27 -35.47
CA GLY A 303 -7.69 24.08 -34.62
C GLY A 303 -7.59 25.05 -33.42
N VAL A 304 -8.00 26.31 -33.59
CA VAL A 304 -8.01 27.30 -32.50
C VAL A 304 -9.07 26.94 -31.45
N ALA A 305 -10.25 26.49 -31.89
CA ALA A 305 -11.32 26.05 -31.01
C ALA A 305 -10.88 24.87 -30.13
N THR A 306 -10.22 23.86 -30.71
CA THR A 306 -9.70 22.70 -29.96
C THR A 306 -8.71 23.11 -28.87
N VAL A 307 -7.80 24.05 -29.16
CA VAL A 307 -6.82 24.55 -28.18
C VAL A 307 -7.52 25.31 -27.05
N VAL A 308 -8.45 26.20 -27.38
CA VAL A 308 -9.22 26.98 -26.40
C VAL A 308 -10.03 26.06 -25.49
N GLU A 309 -10.70 25.06 -26.07
CA GLU A 309 -11.47 24.05 -25.36
C GLU A 309 -10.59 23.24 -24.39
N TRP A 310 -9.43 22.78 -24.84
CA TRP A 310 -8.49 22.08 -23.98
C TRP A 310 -8.01 22.95 -22.82
N LEU A 311 -7.63 24.21 -23.10
CA LEU A 311 -7.22 25.15 -22.05
C LEU A 311 -8.35 25.44 -21.05
N ALA A 312 -9.59 25.56 -21.53
CA ALA A 312 -10.76 25.73 -20.67
C ALA A 312 -11.04 24.48 -19.82
N LEU A 313 -10.95 23.29 -20.42
CA LEU A 313 -11.09 22.02 -19.69
C LEU A 313 -10.01 21.85 -18.62
N LEU A 314 -8.78 22.32 -18.88
CA LEU A 314 -7.69 22.34 -17.90
C LEU A 314 -7.84 23.45 -16.84
N GLY A 315 -8.79 24.38 -16.98
CA GLY A 315 -8.93 25.53 -16.07
C GLY A 315 -7.83 26.58 -16.26
N HIS A 316 -7.11 26.55 -17.37
CA HIS A 316 -5.98 27.43 -17.69
C HIS A 316 -6.32 28.53 -18.71
N LEU A 317 -7.60 28.72 -19.02
CA LEU A 317 -8.03 29.79 -19.92
C LEU A 317 -7.66 31.16 -19.32
N PRO A 318 -6.87 31.99 -20.02
CA PRO A 318 -6.39 33.24 -19.46
C PRO A 318 -7.53 34.24 -19.26
N VAL A 319 -7.67 34.75 -18.03
CA VAL A 319 -8.58 35.85 -17.71
C VAL A 319 -7.84 37.16 -17.95
N ILE A 320 -8.30 37.95 -18.92
CA ILE A 320 -7.73 39.26 -19.23
C ILE A 320 -8.64 40.33 -18.63
N PRO A 321 -8.20 41.07 -17.58
CA PRO A 321 -9.01 42.14 -17.00
C PRO A 321 -9.23 43.25 -18.04
N PRO A 322 -10.48 43.67 -18.30
CA PRO A 322 -10.78 44.62 -19.37
C PRO A 322 -10.09 45.98 -19.16
N GLU A 323 -9.89 46.40 -17.91
CA GLU A 323 -9.17 47.63 -17.54
C GLU A 323 -7.66 47.60 -17.83
N SER A 324 -7.08 46.41 -18.01
CA SER A 324 -5.65 46.21 -18.30
C SER A 324 -5.37 45.93 -19.78
N ALA A 325 -6.42 45.69 -20.57
CA ALA A 325 -6.32 45.34 -21.97
C ALA A 325 -6.16 46.58 -22.86
N PRO A 326 -5.26 46.58 -23.86
CA PRO A 326 -5.24 47.60 -24.90
C PRO A 326 -6.61 47.69 -25.61
N PRO A 327 -7.03 48.86 -26.13
CA PRO A 327 -8.36 49.04 -26.73
C PRO A 327 -8.71 48.00 -27.80
N ALA A 328 -7.75 47.60 -28.64
CA ALA A 328 -7.96 46.56 -29.65
C ALA A 328 -8.26 45.17 -29.06
N VAL A 329 -7.63 44.83 -27.94
CA VAL A 329 -7.87 43.56 -27.22
C VAL A 329 -9.21 43.63 -26.48
N ALA A 330 -9.54 44.77 -25.86
CA ALA A 330 -10.83 44.97 -25.19
C ALA A 330 -12.00 44.84 -26.18
N HIS A 331 -11.89 45.47 -27.36
CA HIS A 331 -12.88 45.32 -28.43
C HIS A 331 -13.01 43.88 -28.95
N ALA A 332 -11.90 43.15 -29.06
CA ALA A 332 -11.94 41.73 -29.42
C ALA A 332 -12.61 40.88 -28.34
N LEU A 333 -12.33 41.13 -27.05
CA LEU A 333 -12.97 40.44 -25.93
C LEU A 333 -14.48 40.73 -25.87
N ASP A 334 -14.90 41.97 -26.07
CA ASP A 334 -16.32 42.35 -26.14
C ASP A 334 -17.04 41.67 -27.31
N ALA A 335 -16.40 41.60 -28.47
CA ALA A 335 -16.95 40.90 -29.63
C ALA A 335 -17.11 39.39 -29.38
N LEU A 336 -16.12 38.76 -28.73
CA LEU A 336 -16.18 37.34 -28.35
C LEU A 336 -17.20 37.07 -27.25
N ALA A 337 -17.36 37.99 -26.29
CA ALA A 337 -18.35 37.88 -25.21
C ALA A 337 -19.81 37.86 -25.72
N GLY A 338 -20.06 38.37 -26.94
CA GLY A 338 -21.36 38.29 -27.60
C GLY A 338 -21.73 36.88 -28.11
N ASP A 339 -20.76 35.96 -28.19
CA ASP A 339 -20.97 34.58 -28.61
C ASP A 339 -20.92 33.64 -27.39
N ALA A 340 -22.00 32.90 -27.20
CA ALA A 340 -22.20 31.99 -26.07
C ALA A 340 -21.08 30.93 -25.97
N TYR A 341 -20.44 30.55 -27.07
CA TYR A 341 -19.31 29.62 -27.07
C TYR A 341 -18.16 30.11 -26.18
N TRP A 342 -17.79 31.39 -26.29
CA TRP A 342 -16.63 31.94 -25.57
C TRP A 342 -16.90 32.15 -24.08
N SER A 343 -18.17 32.09 -23.66
CA SER A 343 -18.54 32.16 -22.25
C SER A 343 -18.17 30.88 -21.48
N ASP A 344 -18.22 29.73 -22.15
CA ASP A 344 -17.83 28.43 -21.57
C ASP A 344 -17.39 27.43 -22.64
N PRO A 345 -16.14 27.56 -23.14
CA PRO A 345 -15.61 26.62 -24.13
C PRO A 345 -15.49 25.18 -23.59
N ALA A 346 -15.30 25.00 -22.28
CA ALA A 346 -15.22 23.66 -21.69
C ALA A 346 -16.54 22.90 -21.84
N THR A 347 -17.67 23.56 -21.57
CA THR A 347 -19.00 23.00 -21.81
C THR A 347 -19.24 22.70 -23.29
N ALA A 348 -18.78 23.56 -24.20
CA ALA A 348 -18.87 23.30 -25.64
C ALA A 348 -18.11 22.02 -26.05
N ALA A 349 -16.91 21.80 -25.50
CA ALA A 349 -16.12 20.58 -25.72
C ALA A 349 -16.85 19.33 -25.22
N ILE A 350 -17.41 19.39 -24.01
CA ILE A 350 -18.19 18.29 -23.41
C ILE A 350 -19.42 17.98 -24.26
N HIS A 351 -20.12 18.99 -24.77
CA HIS A 351 -21.26 18.81 -25.67
C HIS A 351 -20.88 18.20 -27.02
N ARG A 352 -19.71 18.55 -27.56
CA ARG A 352 -19.18 17.92 -28.78
C ARG A 352 -18.87 16.45 -28.57
N ALA A 353 -18.19 16.11 -27.47
CA ALA A 353 -17.94 14.72 -27.08
C ALA A 353 -19.26 13.95 -26.85
N ARG A 354 -20.25 14.57 -26.19
CA ARG A 354 -21.59 14.01 -26.01
C ARG A 354 -22.26 13.68 -27.35
N ALA A 355 -22.23 14.60 -28.30
CA ALA A 355 -22.84 14.40 -29.62
C ALA A 355 -22.17 13.26 -30.39
N GLU A 356 -20.84 13.20 -30.38
CA GLU A 356 -20.05 12.12 -30.97
C GLU A 356 -20.42 10.75 -30.37
N VAL A 357 -20.52 10.66 -29.03
CA VAL A 357 -20.91 9.41 -28.37
C VAL A 357 -22.36 9.04 -28.71
N ALA A 358 -23.28 10.01 -28.73
CA ALA A 358 -24.68 9.77 -29.09
C ALA A 358 -24.82 9.22 -30.52
N GLU A 359 -24.03 9.73 -31.47
CA GLU A 359 -23.98 9.23 -32.84
C GLU A 359 -23.50 7.77 -32.92
N ARG A 360 -22.45 7.43 -32.16
CA ARG A 360 -21.90 6.06 -32.08
C ARG A 360 -22.86 5.04 -31.47
N ILE A 361 -23.65 5.48 -30.48
CA ILE A 361 -24.73 4.66 -29.90
C ILE A 361 -25.83 4.46 -30.96
N GLY A 362 -26.21 5.54 -31.64
CA GLY A 362 -27.26 5.55 -32.63
C GLY A 362 -28.67 5.58 -32.02
N HIS A 363 -29.67 5.26 -32.84
CA HIS A 363 -31.09 5.41 -32.48
C HIS A 363 -31.81 4.07 -32.25
N ASP A 364 -31.08 2.95 -32.27
CA ASP A 364 -31.66 1.63 -32.01
C ASP A 364 -32.04 1.51 -30.53
N ALA A 365 -33.33 1.26 -30.26
CA ALA A 365 -33.85 1.11 -28.90
C ALA A 365 -33.12 0.01 -28.09
N ARG A 366 -32.54 -1.00 -28.78
CA ARG A 366 -31.75 -2.05 -28.16
C ARG A 366 -30.38 -1.53 -27.74
N ASP A 367 -29.70 -0.77 -28.59
CA ASP A 367 -28.39 -0.20 -28.29
C ASP A 367 -28.50 0.83 -27.15
N LEU A 368 -29.60 1.60 -27.10
CA LEU A 368 -29.91 2.50 -25.98
C LEU A 368 -30.14 1.74 -24.65
N ASP A 369 -30.87 0.61 -24.66
CA ASP A 369 -31.10 -0.21 -23.45
C ASP A 369 -29.84 -0.99 -23.05
N ILE A 370 -29.00 -1.40 -24.00
CA ILE A 370 -27.69 -1.98 -23.72
C ILE A 370 -26.78 -0.94 -23.06
N PHE A 371 -26.71 0.28 -23.63
CA PHE A 371 -25.89 1.36 -23.09
C PHE A 371 -26.31 1.74 -21.67
N THR A 372 -27.56 2.16 -21.49
CA THR A 372 -28.06 2.63 -20.18
C THR A 372 -28.30 1.50 -19.18
N GLY A 373 -28.80 0.36 -19.66
CA GLY A 373 -29.19 -0.75 -18.81
C GLY A 373 -28.02 -1.63 -18.38
N ARG A 374 -26.99 -1.77 -19.21
CA ARG A 374 -25.94 -2.78 -19.03
C ARG A 374 -24.51 -2.25 -19.06
N ILE A 375 -24.18 -1.29 -19.93
CA ILE A 375 -22.85 -0.67 -19.94
C ILE A 375 -22.71 0.24 -18.72
N LEU A 376 -23.67 1.14 -18.51
CA LEU A 376 -23.72 2.02 -17.34
C LEU A 376 -24.57 1.46 -16.18
N GLY A 377 -25.26 0.34 -16.41
CA GLY A 377 -26.20 -0.27 -15.47
C GLY A 377 -25.89 -1.74 -15.17
N LYS A 378 -26.77 -2.37 -14.39
CA LYS A 378 -26.60 -3.76 -13.90
C LYS A 378 -27.47 -4.81 -14.62
N ARG A 379 -28.23 -4.43 -15.64
CA ARG A 379 -29.14 -5.34 -16.35
C ARG A 379 -28.39 -6.45 -17.07
N THR A 380 -28.95 -7.64 -17.00
CA THR A 380 -28.42 -8.83 -17.66
C THR A 380 -28.79 -8.87 -19.14
N LEU A 381 -28.02 -9.62 -19.93
CA LEU A 381 -28.34 -9.89 -21.35
C LEU A 381 -29.72 -10.52 -21.53
N GLU A 382 -30.14 -11.34 -20.58
CA GLU A 382 -31.41 -12.08 -20.61
C GLU A 382 -32.62 -11.16 -20.36
N GLU A 383 -32.50 -10.23 -19.40
CA GLU A 383 -33.52 -9.21 -19.15
C GLU A 383 -33.70 -8.28 -20.35
N ILE A 384 -32.60 -7.82 -20.96
CA ILE A 384 -32.65 -6.97 -22.16
C ILE A 384 -33.22 -7.78 -23.35
N GLY A 385 -32.80 -9.03 -23.53
CA GLY A 385 -33.32 -9.89 -24.59
C GLY A 385 -34.84 -10.10 -24.48
N SER A 386 -35.33 -10.33 -23.27
CA SER A 386 -36.76 -10.49 -22.99
C SER A 386 -37.56 -9.22 -23.29
N ARG A 387 -37.04 -8.04 -22.93
CA ARG A 387 -37.69 -6.74 -23.18
C ARG A 387 -37.81 -6.41 -24.66
N HIS A 388 -36.79 -6.75 -25.45
CA HIS A 388 -36.73 -6.48 -26.88
C HIS A 388 -37.16 -7.67 -27.75
N GLN A 389 -37.65 -8.75 -27.14
CA GLN A 389 -38.09 -9.98 -27.81
C GLN A 389 -37.02 -10.58 -28.74
N VAL A 390 -35.76 -10.58 -28.30
CA VAL A 390 -34.62 -11.16 -29.02
C VAL A 390 -33.83 -12.10 -28.11
N THR A 391 -33.03 -12.99 -28.70
CA THR A 391 -32.25 -13.95 -27.92
C THR A 391 -31.15 -13.24 -27.11
N ARG A 392 -30.77 -13.84 -25.96
CA ARG A 392 -29.60 -13.42 -25.16
C ARG A 392 -28.35 -13.29 -26.03
N GLU A 393 -28.14 -14.23 -26.94
CA GLU A 393 -27.00 -14.23 -27.86
C GLU A 393 -27.02 -13.05 -28.82
N ARG A 394 -28.21 -12.63 -29.29
CA ARG A 394 -28.32 -11.44 -30.14
C ARG A 394 -27.96 -10.16 -29.37
N ILE A 395 -28.39 -10.02 -28.11
CA ILE A 395 -27.98 -8.89 -27.27
C ILE A 395 -26.46 -8.90 -27.03
N ARG A 396 -25.84 -10.06 -26.81
CA ARG A 396 -24.37 -10.17 -26.67
C ARG A 396 -23.62 -9.66 -27.91
N GLN A 397 -24.11 -10.02 -29.10
CA GLN A 397 -23.54 -9.54 -30.36
C GLN A 397 -23.69 -8.02 -30.53
N LEU A 398 -24.88 -7.48 -30.20
CA LEU A 398 -25.12 -6.03 -30.24
C LEU A 398 -24.26 -5.28 -29.23
N GLU A 399 -24.12 -5.79 -28.00
CA GLU A 399 -23.23 -5.22 -26.99
C GLU A 399 -21.78 -5.19 -27.46
N THR A 400 -21.30 -6.30 -28.06
CA THR A 400 -19.93 -6.36 -28.60
C THR A 400 -19.73 -5.34 -29.71
N GLY A 401 -20.70 -5.22 -30.63
CA GLY A 401 -20.66 -4.23 -31.70
C GLY A 401 -20.71 -2.79 -31.21
N LEU A 402 -21.56 -2.51 -30.22
CA LEU A 402 -21.68 -1.18 -29.61
C LEU A 402 -20.40 -0.79 -28.86
N LYS A 403 -19.85 -1.68 -28.03
CA LYS A 403 -18.58 -1.44 -27.33
C LYS A 403 -17.46 -1.09 -28.30
N ARG A 404 -17.35 -1.82 -29.42
CA ARG A 404 -16.36 -1.53 -30.47
C ARG A 404 -16.54 -0.13 -31.06
N ARG A 405 -17.76 0.27 -31.41
CA ARG A 405 -18.03 1.63 -31.94
C ARG A 405 -17.72 2.74 -30.92
N LEU A 406 -18.00 2.48 -29.65
CA LEU A 406 -17.76 3.47 -28.59
C LEU A 406 -16.28 3.77 -28.36
N VAL A 407 -15.40 2.77 -28.48
CA VAL A 407 -13.95 2.91 -28.26
C VAL A 407 -13.14 3.28 -29.50
N GLU A 408 -13.79 3.51 -30.65
CA GLU A 408 -13.10 3.99 -31.86
C GLU A 408 -12.44 5.36 -31.57
N PRO A 409 -11.18 5.62 -31.99
CA PRO A 409 -10.53 6.89 -31.68
C PRO A 409 -11.33 8.09 -32.19
N ALA A 410 -11.58 9.08 -31.32
CA ALA A 410 -12.10 10.39 -31.70
C ALA A 410 -11.46 11.52 -30.90
N ASP A 411 -10.99 12.54 -31.60
CA ASP A 411 -10.30 13.68 -31.02
C ASP A 411 -11.17 14.39 -29.98
N SER A 412 -12.48 14.56 -30.23
CA SER A 412 -13.40 15.24 -29.30
C SER A 412 -13.57 14.51 -27.97
N ILE A 413 -13.60 13.17 -27.99
CA ILE A 413 -13.71 12.35 -26.79
C ILE A 413 -12.37 12.32 -26.05
N HIS A 414 -11.27 12.06 -26.76
CA HIS A 414 -9.94 12.01 -26.17
C HIS A 414 -9.50 13.35 -25.58
N LEU A 415 -9.91 14.48 -26.18
CA LEU A 415 -9.67 15.83 -25.66
C LEU A 415 -10.21 15.98 -24.23
N VAL A 416 -11.43 15.49 -23.98
CA VAL A 416 -12.07 15.58 -22.67
C VAL A 416 -11.46 14.56 -21.70
N LEU A 417 -11.27 13.31 -22.13
CA LEU A 417 -10.68 12.26 -21.29
C LEU A 417 -9.28 12.64 -20.78
N ASP A 418 -8.41 13.12 -21.66
CA ASP A 418 -7.05 13.58 -21.33
C ASP A 418 -7.07 14.81 -20.43
N ALA A 419 -7.92 15.80 -20.72
CA ALA A 419 -8.00 17.01 -19.91
C ALA A 419 -8.48 16.73 -18.48
N LEU A 420 -9.41 15.80 -18.28
CA LEU A 420 -9.88 15.41 -16.94
C LEU A 420 -8.76 14.76 -16.12
N GLY A 421 -8.03 13.80 -16.70
CA GLY A 421 -6.89 13.16 -16.05
C GLY A 421 -5.79 14.16 -15.66
N ARG A 422 -5.51 15.12 -16.54
CA ARG A 422 -4.50 16.16 -16.27
C ARG A 422 -4.92 17.19 -15.23
N ARG A 423 -6.18 17.64 -15.24
CA ARG A 423 -6.68 18.69 -14.33
C ARG A 423 -6.87 18.19 -12.91
N PHE A 424 -7.50 17.01 -12.76
CA PHE A 424 -7.88 16.48 -11.46
C PHE A 424 -6.88 15.45 -10.92
N GLY A 425 -5.85 15.14 -11.71
CA GLY A 425 -4.64 14.46 -11.25
C GLY A 425 -4.89 13.06 -10.68
N VAL A 426 -4.16 12.73 -9.62
CA VAL A 426 -4.15 11.39 -9.02
C VAL A 426 -5.37 11.12 -8.14
N LEU A 427 -5.81 12.12 -7.37
CA LEU A 427 -6.95 12.00 -6.46
C LEU A 427 -7.59 13.37 -6.24
N THR A 428 -8.90 13.48 -6.48
CA THR A 428 -9.68 14.69 -6.21
C THR A 428 -11.10 14.34 -5.73
N PRO A 429 -11.68 15.08 -4.77
CA PRO A 429 -13.08 14.92 -4.39
C PRO A 429 -14.01 15.14 -5.59
N LEU A 430 -14.98 14.25 -5.78
CA LEU A 430 -15.95 14.37 -6.88
C LEU A 430 -16.78 15.66 -6.77
N ALA A 431 -16.95 16.21 -5.57
CA ALA A 431 -17.58 17.50 -5.33
C ALA A 431 -16.84 18.67 -6.03
N ASP A 432 -15.52 18.62 -6.11
CA ASP A 432 -14.73 19.65 -6.79
C ASP A 432 -14.87 19.55 -8.30
N LEU A 433 -14.83 18.34 -8.86
CA LEU A 433 -15.14 18.10 -10.27
C LEU A 433 -16.54 18.65 -10.64
N ARG A 434 -17.55 18.38 -9.80
CA ARG A 434 -18.93 18.86 -10.00
C ARG A 434 -19.03 20.39 -9.97
N ARG A 435 -18.25 21.04 -9.11
CA ARG A 435 -18.21 22.50 -8.97
C ARG A 435 -17.51 23.16 -10.16
N GLU A 436 -16.43 22.55 -10.63
CA GLU A 436 -15.56 23.12 -11.66
C GLU A 436 -16.03 22.84 -13.09
N LEU A 437 -16.64 21.68 -13.35
CA LEU A 437 -17.14 21.27 -14.66
C LEU A 437 -18.59 20.73 -14.54
N PRO A 438 -19.58 21.60 -14.25
CA PRO A 438 -20.95 21.18 -14.01
C PRO A 438 -21.62 20.52 -15.24
N ALA A 439 -21.17 20.82 -16.46
CA ALA A 439 -21.67 20.20 -17.68
C ALA A 439 -21.47 18.67 -17.72
N LEU A 440 -20.50 18.12 -16.98
CA LEU A 440 -20.32 16.68 -16.84
C LEU A 440 -21.48 16.01 -16.09
N MET A 441 -22.15 16.76 -15.20
CA MET A 441 -23.33 16.32 -14.45
C MET A 441 -24.64 16.53 -15.21
N GLY A 442 -24.57 17.27 -16.32
CA GLY A 442 -25.70 17.52 -17.21
C GLY A 442 -26.10 16.28 -18.01
N GLU A 443 -26.99 16.46 -18.98
CA GLU A 443 -27.41 15.34 -19.84
C GLU A 443 -26.24 14.77 -20.63
N GLY A 444 -26.02 13.46 -20.49
CA GLY A 444 -25.12 12.66 -21.31
C GLY A 444 -25.72 12.30 -22.68
N PRO A 445 -25.11 11.34 -23.39
CA PRO A 445 -25.51 10.99 -24.75
C PRO A 445 -26.91 10.36 -24.81
N VAL A 446 -27.37 9.76 -23.71
CA VAL A 446 -28.74 9.24 -23.56
C VAL A 446 -29.43 9.96 -22.39
N PRO A 447 -30.67 10.47 -22.57
CA PRO A 447 -31.39 11.18 -21.52
C PRO A 447 -31.45 10.41 -20.20
N GLY A 448 -31.25 11.13 -19.09
CA GLY A 448 -31.30 10.58 -17.73
C GLY A 448 -29.98 10.00 -17.21
N ASN A 449 -28.88 10.04 -17.98
CA ASN A 449 -27.55 9.63 -17.54
C ASN A 449 -26.57 10.81 -17.65
N PRO A 450 -25.76 11.09 -16.63
CA PRO A 450 -24.69 12.08 -16.70
C PRO A 450 -23.66 11.77 -17.79
N MET A 451 -23.06 12.81 -18.38
CA MET A 451 -21.93 12.62 -19.30
C MET A 451 -20.72 12.00 -18.59
N LEU A 452 -20.52 12.31 -17.30
CA LEU A 452 -19.41 11.78 -16.52
C LEU A 452 -19.37 10.25 -16.49
N ASP A 453 -20.51 9.58 -16.29
CA ASP A 453 -20.57 8.11 -16.21
C ASP A 453 -20.13 7.46 -17.52
N THR A 454 -20.46 8.11 -18.64
CA THR A 454 -20.04 7.68 -19.98
C THR A 454 -18.53 7.81 -20.16
N LEU A 455 -17.96 8.95 -19.75
CA LEU A 455 -16.53 9.19 -19.84
C LEU A 455 -15.75 8.27 -18.90
N ALA A 456 -16.26 8.02 -17.69
CA ALA A 456 -15.65 7.10 -16.74
C ALA A 456 -15.62 5.65 -17.27
N TRP A 457 -16.63 5.24 -18.04
CA TRP A 457 -16.61 3.94 -18.70
C TRP A 457 -15.60 3.85 -19.86
N LEU A 458 -15.31 4.98 -20.51
CA LEU A 458 -14.36 5.08 -21.63
C LEU A 458 -12.91 5.34 -21.18
N ALA A 459 -12.70 5.77 -19.93
CA ALA A 459 -11.41 6.16 -19.43
C ALA A 459 -10.55 4.94 -19.06
N ASP A 460 -9.32 4.93 -19.55
CA ASP A 460 -8.31 3.94 -19.16
C ASP A 460 -7.39 4.46 -18.03
N GLU A 461 -7.20 5.79 -17.94
CA GLU A 461 -6.22 6.42 -17.04
C GLU A 461 -6.80 6.81 -15.67
N TRP A 462 -8.11 6.96 -15.56
CA TRP A 462 -8.79 7.40 -14.36
C TRP A 462 -10.14 6.72 -14.19
N GLU A 463 -10.63 6.70 -12.96
CA GLU A 463 -11.89 6.08 -12.58
C GLU A 463 -12.60 6.90 -11.50
N ILE A 464 -13.86 6.55 -11.24
CA ILE A 464 -14.65 7.10 -10.14
C ILE A 464 -14.90 6.01 -9.13
N SER A 465 -14.46 6.23 -7.90
CA SER A 465 -14.65 5.33 -6.78
C SER A 465 -15.38 6.04 -5.65
N GLY A 466 -16.68 5.77 -5.50
CA GLY A 466 -17.53 6.46 -4.53
C GLY A 466 -17.62 7.96 -4.85
N ASP A 467 -17.26 8.79 -3.89
CA ASP A 467 -17.23 10.26 -4.03
C ASP A 467 -15.86 10.81 -4.46
N TRP A 468 -15.03 9.99 -5.10
CA TRP A 468 -13.67 10.35 -5.50
C TRP A 468 -13.42 10.11 -6.99
N PHE A 469 -12.80 11.10 -7.63
CA PHE A 469 -12.13 10.94 -8.91
C PHE A 469 -10.67 10.55 -8.63
N GLN A 470 -10.19 9.46 -9.22
CA GLN A 470 -8.84 8.96 -8.96
C GLN A 470 -8.20 8.34 -10.20
N ARG A 471 -6.87 8.27 -10.23
CA ARG A 471 -6.13 7.52 -11.24
C ARG A 471 -6.51 6.04 -11.17
N ALA A 472 -6.61 5.38 -12.33
CA ALA A 472 -6.84 3.95 -12.39
C ALA A 472 -5.76 3.19 -11.60
N GLY A 473 -6.19 2.25 -10.75
CA GLY A 473 -5.31 1.48 -9.86
C GLY A 473 -4.84 2.21 -8.59
N PHE A 474 -5.28 3.45 -8.36
CA PHE A 474 -4.87 4.23 -7.17
C PHE A 474 -5.21 3.52 -5.85
N ALA A 475 -6.35 2.82 -5.77
CA ALA A 475 -6.74 2.10 -4.56
C ALA A 475 -5.75 0.98 -4.21
N ASP A 476 -5.29 0.23 -5.22
CA ASP A 476 -4.31 -0.84 -5.05
C ASP A 476 -2.95 -0.26 -4.63
N ASP A 477 -2.53 0.84 -5.28
CA ASP A 477 -1.29 1.55 -4.93
C ASP A 477 -1.34 2.12 -3.51
N LEU A 478 -2.49 2.64 -3.07
CA LEU A 478 -2.71 3.14 -1.72
C LEU A 478 -2.63 2.01 -0.69
N ASP A 479 -3.27 0.87 -0.94
CA ASP A 479 -3.21 -0.28 -0.04
C ASP A 479 -1.79 -0.86 0.05
N ALA A 480 -1.06 -0.94 -1.08
CA ALA A 480 0.34 -1.34 -1.10
C ALA A 480 1.21 -0.36 -0.31
N ALA A 481 1.07 0.95 -0.54
CA ALA A 481 1.84 1.97 0.15
C ALA A 481 1.54 2.01 1.66
N LEU A 482 0.28 1.79 2.07
CA LEU A 482 -0.08 1.66 3.48
C LEU A 482 0.60 0.45 4.15
N ALA A 483 0.75 -0.66 3.43
CA ALA A 483 1.45 -1.84 3.93
C ALA A 483 2.96 -1.62 4.03
N ASP A 484 3.56 -0.98 3.02
CA ASP A 484 5.01 -0.76 2.93
C ASP A 484 5.52 0.29 3.92
N PHE A 485 4.74 1.35 4.17
CA PHE A 485 5.11 2.43 5.09
C PHE A 485 4.73 2.17 6.55
N ALA A 486 3.97 1.10 6.83
CA ALA A 486 3.57 0.77 8.19
C ALA A 486 4.76 0.26 9.00
N ASP A 487 5.00 0.88 10.15
CA ASP A 487 5.99 0.38 11.10
C ASP A 487 5.51 -0.90 11.81
N ASP A 488 6.36 -1.43 12.70
CA ASP A 488 6.06 -2.63 13.50
C ASP A 488 4.80 -2.49 14.37
N PHE A 489 4.35 -1.26 14.62
CA PHE A 489 3.17 -0.93 15.42
C PHE A 489 1.95 -0.56 14.58
N GLY A 490 2.07 -0.55 13.24
CA GLY A 490 0.99 -0.19 12.32
C GLY A 490 0.76 1.31 12.21
N VAL A 491 1.79 2.12 12.43
CA VAL A 491 1.77 3.57 12.26
C VAL A 491 2.36 3.93 10.90
N VAL A 492 1.64 4.74 10.14
CA VAL A 492 2.09 5.31 8.87
C VAL A 492 2.07 6.84 8.96
N SER A 493 3.12 7.49 8.49
CA SER A 493 3.15 8.95 8.36
C SER A 493 2.30 9.39 7.16
N LEU A 494 1.25 10.19 7.40
CA LEU A 494 0.35 10.68 6.37
C LEU A 494 1.09 11.59 5.34
N PRO A 495 1.97 12.53 5.73
CA PRO A 495 2.76 13.31 4.77
C PRO A 495 3.67 12.44 3.90
N ALA A 496 4.38 11.47 4.49
CA ALA A 496 5.28 10.60 3.73
C ALA A 496 4.51 9.73 2.72
N LEU A 497 3.32 9.24 3.11
CA LEU A 497 2.43 8.48 2.24
C LEU A 497 1.90 9.35 1.10
N ALA A 498 1.48 10.58 1.41
CA ALA A 498 0.97 11.54 0.44
C ALA A 498 2.05 11.91 -0.61
N ASP A 499 3.28 12.18 -0.16
CA ASP A 499 4.43 12.44 -1.02
C ASP A 499 4.74 11.24 -1.94
N ASN A 500 4.70 10.02 -1.41
CA ASN A 500 4.92 8.79 -2.19
C ASN A 500 3.87 8.59 -3.28
N LEU A 501 2.61 8.92 -2.98
CA LEU A 501 1.49 8.78 -3.92
C LEU A 501 1.35 9.99 -4.87
N GLY A 502 2.08 11.08 -4.63
CA GLY A 502 1.97 12.33 -5.39
C GLY A 502 0.62 13.04 -5.19
N VAL A 503 0.06 12.96 -3.99
CA VAL A 503 -1.26 13.53 -3.64
C VAL A 503 -1.10 14.58 -2.55
N ASP A 504 -1.97 15.58 -2.53
CA ASP A 504 -2.03 16.55 -1.42
C ASP A 504 -2.37 15.85 -0.09
N THR A 505 -1.65 16.20 0.98
CA THR A 505 -1.80 15.57 2.30
C THR A 505 -3.21 15.72 2.87
N GLN A 506 -3.84 16.89 2.69
CA GLN A 506 -5.19 17.13 3.20
C GLN A 506 -6.24 16.36 2.39
N VAL A 507 -6.08 16.30 1.06
CA VAL A 507 -6.95 15.50 0.20
C VAL A 507 -6.89 14.01 0.57
N LEU A 508 -5.68 13.47 0.77
CA LEU A 508 -5.50 12.09 1.21
C LEU A 508 -6.10 11.84 2.61
N LYS A 509 -5.95 12.82 3.52
CA LYS A 509 -6.56 12.77 4.86
C LYS A 509 -8.06 12.60 4.77
N ASP A 510 -8.71 13.41 3.95
CA ASP A 510 -10.16 13.41 3.79
C ASP A 510 -10.63 12.09 3.15
N ARG A 511 -9.87 11.54 2.19
CA ARG A 511 -10.13 10.23 1.60
C ARG A 511 -10.08 9.08 2.61
N LEU A 512 -9.16 9.15 3.56
CA LEU A 512 -8.94 8.09 4.55
C LEU A 512 -9.82 8.25 5.79
N ALA A 513 -10.34 9.44 6.07
CA ALA A 513 -11.07 9.75 7.30
C ALA A 513 -12.35 8.93 7.48
N GLU A 514 -12.96 8.44 6.40
CA GLU A 514 -14.15 7.59 6.46
C GLU A 514 -13.82 6.12 6.82
N ASP A 515 -12.65 5.65 6.43
CA ASP A 515 -12.31 4.21 6.43
C ASP A 515 -11.19 3.84 7.42
N LYS A 516 -10.39 4.81 7.88
CA LYS A 516 -9.19 4.57 8.72
C LYS A 516 -9.19 5.45 9.96
N THR A 517 -8.57 4.95 11.03
CA THR A 517 -8.30 5.74 12.23
C THR A 517 -7.09 6.64 12.02
N LEU A 518 -7.29 7.95 12.16
CA LEU A 518 -6.25 8.97 12.03
C LEU A 518 -5.91 9.58 13.40
N TYR A 519 -4.61 9.78 13.66
CA TYR A 519 -4.12 10.45 14.86
C TYR A 519 -3.12 11.56 14.49
N GLY A 520 -3.60 12.81 14.48
CA GLY A 520 -2.82 13.94 13.98
C GLY A 520 -2.50 13.77 12.49
N ASP A 521 -1.22 13.59 12.19
CA ASP A 521 -0.67 13.35 10.84
C ASP A 521 -0.20 11.89 10.66
N HIS A 522 -0.78 10.96 11.43
CA HIS A 522 -0.49 9.53 11.36
C HIS A 522 -1.75 8.73 11.08
N ILE A 523 -1.59 7.64 10.31
CA ILE A 523 -2.64 6.67 10.00
C ILE A 523 -2.35 5.41 10.80
N LEU A 524 -3.38 4.84 11.42
CA LEU A 524 -3.28 3.58 12.13
C LEU A 524 -3.82 2.45 11.26
N THR A 525 -2.94 1.57 10.79
CA THR A 525 -3.32 0.37 10.03
C THR A 525 -3.74 -0.79 10.95
N ARG A 526 -3.33 -0.74 12.23
CA ARG A 526 -3.74 -1.67 13.29
C ARG A 526 -4.45 -0.91 14.42
N ASP A 527 -5.78 -0.95 14.41
CA ASP A 527 -6.62 -0.19 15.36
C ASP A 527 -7.72 -1.03 16.03
N ARG A 528 -7.75 -2.34 15.76
CA ARG A 528 -8.83 -3.25 16.19
C ARG A 528 -8.88 -3.48 17.69
N SER A 529 -7.74 -3.41 18.38
CA SER A 529 -7.64 -3.63 19.82
C SER A 529 -7.18 -2.38 20.55
N THR A 530 -7.50 -2.30 21.85
CA THR A 530 -6.96 -1.24 22.73
C THR A 530 -5.43 -1.29 22.80
N GLN A 531 -4.86 -2.50 22.77
CA GLN A 531 -3.41 -2.69 22.81
C GLN A 531 -2.72 -2.18 21.54
N ASP A 532 -3.29 -2.44 20.36
CA ASP A 532 -2.74 -1.91 19.10
C ASP A 532 -2.74 -0.38 19.09
N ARG A 533 -3.87 0.22 19.50
CA ARG A 533 -3.99 1.68 19.59
C ARG A 533 -3.04 2.28 20.63
N ALA A 534 -2.82 1.61 21.77
CA ALA A 534 -1.88 2.06 22.79
C ALA A 534 -0.42 1.96 22.32
N ALA A 535 -0.04 0.86 21.67
CA ALA A 535 1.30 0.68 21.11
C ALA A 535 1.58 1.72 20.01
N ALA A 536 0.63 1.92 19.10
CA ALA A 536 0.72 2.93 18.05
C ALA A 536 0.86 4.35 18.61
N LEU A 537 0.07 4.70 19.64
CA LEU A 537 0.19 6.01 20.28
C LEU A 537 1.58 6.22 20.93
N LEU A 538 2.10 5.20 21.61
CA LEU A 538 3.45 5.26 22.19
C LEU A 538 4.52 5.41 21.09
N ALA A 539 4.36 4.73 19.96
CA ALA A 539 5.25 4.85 18.81
C ALA A 539 5.26 6.27 18.24
N ILE A 540 4.07 6.88 18.08
CA ILE A 540 3.91 8.26 17.58
C ILE A 540 4.56 9.28 18.51
N GLU A 541 4.36 9.12 19.82
CA GLU A 541 4.82 10.11 20.81
C GLU A 541 6.31 9.98 21.13
N GLY A 542 6.88 8.78 20.99
CA GLY A 542 8.31 8.54 21.14
C GLY A 542 8.84 8.66 22.59
N GLU A 543 7.95 8.84 23.57
CA GLU A 543 8.30 8.90 24.99
C GLU A 543 7.32 8.15 25.90
N PRO A 544 7.74 7.73 27.12
CA PRO A 544 6.86 6.97 28.01
C PRO A 544 5.69 7.80 28.52
N LEU A 545 4.46 7.26 28.46
CA LEU A 545 3.24 7.97 28.88
C LEU A 545 2.56 7.31 30.07
N SER A 546 1.74 8.07 30.79
CA SER A 546 0.88 7.51 31.85
C SER A 546 -0.39 6.86 31.30
N SER A 547 -0.96 5.91 32.05
CA SER A 547 -2.21 5.25 31.64
C SER A 547 -3.35 6.26 31.46
N LEU A 548 -3.36 7.34 32.24
CA LEU A 548 -4.34 8.42 32.13
C LEU A 548 -4.15 9.29 30.88
N GLU A 549 -2.91 9.54 30.45
CA GLU A 549 -2.62 10.26 29.20
C GLU A 549 -3.01 9.43 27.99
N ILE A 550 -2.64 8.14 27.98
CA ILE A 550 -3.03 7.20 26.92
C ILE A 550 -4.55 7.10 26.84
N ALA A 551 -5.24 6.88 27.97
CA ALA A 551 -6.70 6.81 28.00
C ALA A 551 -7.37 8.10 27.48
N ARG A 552 -6.88 9.27 27.90
CA ARG A 552 -7.39 10.57 27.42
C ARG A 552 -7.22 10.74 25.92
N ARG A 553 -6.06 10.35 25.37
CA ARG A 553 -5.75 10.50 23.94
C ARG A 553 -6.51 9.51 23.06
N LEU A 554 -6.76 8.29 23.56
CA LEU A 554 -7.54 7.27 22.86
C LEU A 554 -9.06 7.38 23.06
N GLY A 555 -9.53 8.30 23.91
CA GLY A 555 -10.95 8.45 24.24
C GLY A 555 -11.52 7.31 25.10
N GLU A 556 -10.68 6.58 25.83
CA GLU A 556 -11.11 5.48 26.69
C GLU A 556 -11.46 5.94 28.12
N ILE A 557 -12.58 5.44 28.65
CA ILE A 557 -13.13 5.90 29.95
C ILE A 557 -12.50 5.17 31.16
N ASN A 558 -11.96 3.95 30.98
CA ASN A 558 -11.51 3.12 32.10
C ASN A 558 -10.00 2.81 32.07
N PRO A 559 -9.16 3.62 32.76
CA PRO A 559 -7.71 3.41 32.84
C PRO A 559 -7.29 2.04 33.41
N ARG A 560 -8.12 1.40 34.26
CA ARG A 560 -7.80 0.07 34.81
C ARG A 560 -7.87 -1.01 33.74
N THR A 561 -8.86 -0.95 32.86
CA THR A 561 -9.00 -1.91 31.76
C THR A 561 -7.84 -1.75 30.78
N LEU A 562 -7.51 -0.52 30.43
CA LEU A 562 -6.35 -0.19 29.58
C LEU A 562 -5.04 -0.73 30.19
N THR A 563 -4.82 -0.49 31.49
CA THR A 563 -3.64 -1.00 32.21
C THR A 563 -3.53 -2.53 32.14
N ASN A 564 -4.63 -3.24 32.36
CA ASN A 564 -4.63 -4.71 32.27
C ASN A 564 -4.34 -5.17 30.84
N ALA A 565 -4.89 -4.50 29.83
CA ALA A 565 -4.68 -4.83 28.43
C ALA A 565 -3.23 -4.63 28.00
N MET A 566 -2.63 -3.48 28.36
CA MET A 566 -1.21 -3.19 28.11
C MET A 566 -0.28 -4.15 28.85
N SER A 567 -0.61 -4.55 30.08
CA SER A 567 0.22 -5.50 30.85
C SER A 567 0.29 -6.90 30.20
N ALA A 568 -0.71 -7.26 29.39
CA ALA A 568 -0.78 -8.54 28.72
C ALA A 568 -0.10 -8.53 27.34
N ASP A 569 0.27 -7.37 26.81
CA ASP A 569 0.87 -7.21 25.49
C ASP A 569 2.40 -7.13 25.60
N GLY A 570 3.11 -8.07 24.97
CA GLY A 570 4.57 -8.13 25.02
C GLY A 570 5.30 -7.00 24.28
N ARG A 571 4.60 -6.15 23.51
CA ARG A 571 5.18 -4.97 22.84
C ARG A 571 5.24 -3.75 23.76
N ILE A 572 4.50 -3.77 24.86
CA ILE A 572 4.37 -2.65 25.79
C ILE A 572 4.95 -3.08 27.14
N THR A 573 5.88 -2.28 27.67
CA THR A 573 6.51 -2.52 28.96
C THR A 573 6.14 -1.40 29.92
N ARG A 574 5.83 -1.80 31.16
CA ARG A 574 5.67 -0.85 32.26
C ARG A 574 7.04 -0.42 32.76
N THR A 575 7.34 0.87 32.73
CA THR A 575 8.63 1.44 33.15
C THR A 575 8.56 2.19 34.47
N GLY A 576 7.35 2.40 35.00
CA GLY A 576 7.13 3.02 36.30
C GLY A 576 5.78 2.68 36.91
N ARG A 577 5.43 3.31 38.04
CA ARG A 577 4.16 3.02 38.73
C ARG A 577 2.94 3.30 37.85
N ASP A 578 3.00 4.32 37.00
CA ASP A 578 1.97 4.60 36.01
C ASP A 578 2.62 5.16 34.76
N ARG A 579 3.66 4.49 34.27
CA ARG A 579 4.41 4.86 33.06
C ARG A 579 4.56 3.62 32.18
N TRP A 580 4.27 3.80 30.90
CA TRP A 580 4.23 2.77 29.89
C TRP A 580 5.07 3.21 28.70
N ALA A 581 5.79 2.27 28.12
CA ALA A 581 6.70 2.50 27.00
C ALA A 581 6.65 1.31 26.04
N LEU A 582 7.20 1.47 24.84
CA LEU A 582 7.43 0.34 23.96
C LEU A 582 8.61 -0.49 24.45
N SER A 583 8.45 -1.82 24.42
CA SER A 583 9.49 -2.75 24.83
C SER A 583 10.75 -2.63 23.96
N SER A 584 10.61 -2.24 22.69
CA SER A 584 11.70 -2.01 21.75
C SER A 584 12.63 -0.87 22.15
N TRP A 585 12.20 0.05 23.04
CA TRP A 585 13.04 1.15 23.53
C TRP A 585 14.12 0.70 24.52
N GLY A 586 14.07 -0.55 25.00
CA GLY A 586 15.09 -1.10 25.90
C GLY A 586 15.11 -0.49 27.30
N LEU A 587 13.99 0.13 27.73
CA LEU A 587 13.86 0.70 29.06
C LEU A 587 13.69 -0.40 30.12
N GLU A 588 14.15 -0.13 31.34
CA GLU A 588 14.06 -1.08 32.47
C GLU A 588 12.58 -1.36 32.81
N GLU A 589 12.20 -2.64 32.80
CA GLU A 589 10.87 -3.06 33.24
C GLU A 589 10.71 -2.83 34.75
N TYR A 590 9.59 -2.21 35.11
CA TYR A 590 9.15 -1.99 36.47
C TYR A 590 8.02 -2.98 36.85
N SER A 591 8.36 -3.96 37.68
CA SER A 591 7.39 -4.87 38.30
C SER A 591 6.77 -4.25 39.56
N ASN A 592 7.59 -4.02 40.57
CA ASN A 592 7.23 -3.40 41.83
C ASN A 592 8.45 -2.70 42.46
N LEU A 593 8.18 -1.88 43.49
CA LEU A 593 9.22 -1.08 44.14
C LEU A 593 10.26 -1.93 44.87
N ALA A 594 9.88 -3.09 45.42
CA ALA A 594 10.81 -3.98 46.11
C ALA A 594 11.82 -4.61 45.15
N ASP A 595 11.37 -5.15 44.02
CA ASP A 595 12.25 -5.72 42.98
C ASP A 595 13.17 -4.65 42.38
N TRP A 596 12.65 -3.42 42.23
CA TRP A 596 13.43 -2.29 41.72
C TRP A 596 14.56 -1.88 42.69
N ILE A 597 14.27 -1.80 44.00
CA ILE A 597 15.30 -1.56 45.03
C ILE A 597 16.25 -2.77 45.07
N GLY A 598 15.72 -3.99 45.01
CA GLY A 598 16.45 -5.26 45.04
C GLY A 598 17.54 -5.34 43.99
N ARG A 599 17.21 -5.04 42.73
CA ARG A 599 18.17 -5.01 41.62
C ARG A 599 19.30 -3.99 41.84
N ARG A 600 18.99 -2.84 42.41
CA ARG A 600 19.99 -1.79 42.69
C ARG A 600 20.97 -2.19 43.78
N VAL A 601 20.47 -2.86 44.81
CA VAL A 601 21.31 -3.32 45.93
C VAL A 601 21.95 -4.70 45.70
N GLU A 602 21.71 -5.32 44.55
CA GLU A 602 22.23 -6.66 44.21
C GLU A 602 23.76 -6.67 44.11
N ALA A 603 24.34 -5.60 43.56
CA ALA A 603 25.79 -5.43 43.45
C ALA A 603 26.46 -4.95 44.75
N GLY A 604 25.68 -4.55 45.76
CA GLY A 604 26.18 -4.03 47.03
C GLY A 604 25.31 -2.91 47.60
N PRO A 605 25.68 -2.35 48.77
CA PRO A 605 24.91 -1.28 49.41
C PRO A 605 24.82 -0.02 48.54
N VAL A 606 23.63 0.61 48.50
CA VAL A 606 23.36 1.83 47.72
C VAL A 606 22.87 2.95 48.64
N PRO A 607 23.30 4.21 48.47
CA PRO A 607 22.79 5.34 49.25
C PRO A 607 21.27 5.52 49.08
N LEU A 608 20.54 5.71 50.18
CA LEU A 608 19.09 5.93 50.17
C LEU A 608 18.70 7.16 49.34
N ASP A 609 19.46 8.24 49.42
CA ASP A 609 19.19 9.48 48.68
C ASP A 609 19.24 9.25 47.16
N ARG A 610 20.16 8.40 46.68
CA ARG A 610 20.22 8.00 45.27
C ARG A 610 18.97 7.22 44.85
N LEU A 611 18.48 6.31 45.69
CA LEU A 611 17.26 5.57 45.42
C LEU A 611 16.03 6.50 45.40
N LEU A 612 16.01 7.53 46.26
CA LEU A 612 14.94 8.53 46.29
C LEU A 612 14.91 9.36 45.01
N ASP A 613 16.05 9.96 44.64
CA ASP A 613 16.17 10.79 43.43
C ASP A 613 15.75 10.00 42.18
N GLU A 614 16.24 8.77 42.05
CA GLU A 614 15.95 7.93 40.89
C GLU A 614 14.48 7.48 40.86
N ALA A 615 13.90 7.04 41.99
CA ALA A 615 12.52 6.58 42.04
C ALA A 615 11.50 7.71 41.81
N VAL A 616 11.79 8.92 42.29
CA VAL A 616 10.93 10.10 42.05
C VAL A 616 11.04 10.52 40.59
N GLY A 617 12.26 10.62 40.05
CA GLY A 617 12.51 11.08 38.68
C GLY A 617 12.04 10.12 37.59
N THR A 618 12.24 8.80 37.78
CA THR A 618 11.96 7.80 36.73
C THR A 618 10.63 7.05 36.93
N LEU A 619 10.30 6.67 38.17
CA LEU A 619 9.12 5.82 38.44
C LEU A 619 7.87 6.60 38.85
N GLY A 620 8.02 7.89 39.22
CA GLY A 620 6.95 8.71 39.77
C GLY A 620 6.44 8.22 41.13
N VAL A 621 7.32 7.62 41.93
CA VAL A 621 6.97 7.07 43.26
C VAL A 621 7.25 8.11 44.35
N ALA A 622 6.36 8.23 45.33
CA ALA A 622 6.56 9.13 46.46
C ALA A 622 7.74 8.68 47.35
N GLU A 623 8.58 9.62 47.78
CA GLU A 623 9.73 9.38 48.67
C GLU A 623 9.37 8.55 49.91
N SER A 624 8.21 8.84 50.51
CA SER A 624 7.70 8.11 51.67
C SER A 624 7.51 6.62 51.43
N SER A 625 7.15 6.23 50.20
CA SER A 625 7.02 4.82 49.80
C SER A 625 8.38 4.15 49.65
N VAL A 626 9.35 4.83 49.03
CA VAL A 626 10.72 4.31 48.88
C VAL A 626 11.35 4.09 50.25
N ARG A 627 11.24 5.06 51.16
CA ARG A 627 11.77 4.95 52.51
C ARG A 627 11.11 3.83 53.32
N ALA A 628 9.80 3.63 53.16
CA ALA A 628 9.09 2.52 53.79
C ALA A 628 9.56 1.15 53.29
N TYR A 629 9.79 0.99 51.97
CA TYR A 629 10.28 -0.26 51.40
C TYR A 629 11.76 -0.52 51.73
N ALA A 630 12.62 0.50 51.68
CA ALA A 630 14.03 0.41 52.07
C ALA A 630 14.24 0.05 53.56
N SER A 631 13.21 0.27 54.39
CA SER A 631 13.17 -0.11 55.81
C SER A 631 12.35 -1.38 56.07
N SER A 632 11.89 -2.07 55.03
CA SER A 632 11.11 -3.31 55.15
C SER A 632 12.00 -4.52 55.41
N ALA A 633 11.41 -5.65 55.81
CA ALA A 633 12.17 -6.86 56.15
C ALA A 633 13.03 -7.46 55.01
N GLU A 634 12.93 -7.01 53.74
CA GLU A 634 13.86 -7.45 52.68
C GLU A 634 15.15 -6.62 52.60
N PHE A 635 15.14 -5.42 53.19
CA PHE A 635 16.20 -4.43 53.06
C PHE A 635 16.61 -3.92 54.43
N ARG A 636 17.90 -3.62 54.58
CA ARG A 636 18.44 -2.99 55.79
C ARG A 636 19.02 -1.65 55.41
N THR A 637 18.61 -0.60 56.11
CA THR A 637 19.21 0.74 55.97
C THR A 637 20.11 1.02 57.17
N VAL A 638 21.43 1.10 56.95
CA VAL A 638 22.45 1.42 57.97
C VAL A 638 23.27 2.61 57.49
N GLU A 639 23.41 3.65 58.32
CA GLU A 639 24.17 4.88 57.97
C GLU A 639 23.78 5.49 56.61
N GLY A 640 22.50 5.42 56.24
CA GLY A 640 21.99 5.94 54.97
C GLY A 640 22.29 5.05 53.75
N GLN A 641 22.87 3.87 53.94
CA GLN A 641 23.09 2.86 52.90
C GLN A 641 22.03 1.76 53.01
N VAL A 642 21.40 1.41 51.88
CA VAL A 642 20.41 0.35 51.76
C VAL A 642 21.09 -0.90 51.20
N SER A 643 20.95 -2.05 51.86
CA SER A 643 21.43 -3.35 51.40
C SER A 643 20.35 -4.41 51.53
N ARG A 644 20.52 -5.59 50.91
CA ARG A 644 19.67 -6.75 51.20
C ARG A 644 19.84 -7.18 52.66
N ALA A 645 18.75 -7.62 53.30
CA ALA A 645 18.81 -8.21 54.63
C ALA A 645 19.36 -9.65 54.56
N GLU A 646 20.36 -9.98 55.38
CA GLU A 646 21.04 -11.29 55.37
C GLU A 646 20.26 -12.40 56.11
N GLU A 647 19.31 -12.04 56.99
CA GLU A 647 18.45 -12.97 57.73
C GLU A 647 16.98 -12.59 57.56
N ILE A 648 16.16 -13.53 57.08
CA ILE A 648 14.70 -13.40 57.08
C ILE A 648 14.25 -13.53 58.54
N GLN A 649 13.78 -12.44 59.12
CA GLN A 649 13.31 -12.38 60.51
C GLN A 649 12.23 -13.46 60.76
N GLU A 650 12.43 -14.32 61.77
CA GLU A 650 11.42 -15.30 62.20
C GLU A 650 10.13 -14.59 62.62
N VAL A 651 8.97 -15.21 62.33
CA VAL A 651 7.67 -14.64 62.69
C VAL A 651 7.46 -14.77 64.21
N GLU A 652 7.69 -13.70 64.96
CA GLU A 652 7.36 -13.61 66.38
C GLU A 652 5.82 -13.57 66.59
N ALA A 653 5.15 -14.72 66.56
CA ALA A 653 3.75 -14.84 66.97
C ALA A 653 3.47 -16.20 67.61
N ASP A 654 2.88 -16.21 68.82
CA ASP A 654 2.41 -17.44 69.47
C ASP A 654 0.90 -17.67 69.17
N PRO A 655 0.53 -18.80 68.53
CA PRO A 655 -0.87 -19.17 68.35
C PRO A 655 -1.69 -19.20 69.64
N GLN A 656 -1.10 -19.57 70.79
CA GLN A 656 -1.81 -19.65 72.07
C GLN A 656 -2.16 -18.26 72.63
N GLU A 657 -1.37 -17.25 72.27
CA GLU A 657 -1.58 -15.84 72.63
C GLU A 657 -2.38 -15.06 71.60
N THR A 658 -2.87 -15.73 70.55
CA THR A 658 -3.64 -15.08 69.50
C THR A 658 -5.10 -14.84 69.92
N PRO A 659 -5.61 -13.60 69.89
CA PRO A 659 -7.00 -13.29 70.23
C PRO A 659 -8.00 -14.05 69.35
N GLY A 660 -9.04 -14.60 69.98
CA GLY A 660 -10.12 -15.32 69.27
C GLY A 660 -9.74 -16.66 68.65
N LEU A 661 -8.49 -17.14 68.80
CA LEU A 661 -8.03 -18.43 68.28
C LEU A 661 -8.11 -19.53 69.34
N TYR A 662 -8.81 -20.64 69.05
CA TYR A 662 -9.02 -21.74 70.00
C TYR A 662 -8.74 -23.10 69.35
N ARG A 663 -8.45 -24.12 70.16
CA ARG A 663 -8.36 -25.52 69.71
C ARG A 663 -9.54 -26.32 70.24
N ILE A 664 -10.33 -26.90 69.35
CA ILE A 664 -11.54 -27.68 69.69
C ILE A 664 -11.46 -29.02 68.97
N GLY A 665 -11.42 -30.13 69.72
CA GLY A 665 -11.46 -31.48 69.13
C GLY A 665 -10.30 -31.82 68.18
N GLY A 666 -9.18 -31.10 68.25
CA GLY A 666 -8.05 -31.23 67.32
C GLY A 666 -8.06 -30.21 66.17
N ASP A 667 -9.18 -29.52 65.95
CA ASP A 667 -9.30 -28.44 64.98
C ASP A 667 -8.85 -27.11 65.59
N LEU A 668 -8.32 -26.24 64.74
CA LEU A 668 -7.99 -24.86 65.08
C LEU A 668 -9.10 -23.97 64.56
N VAL A 669 -9.77 -23.22 65.44
CA VAL A 669 -10.91 -22.36 65.10
C VAL A 669 -10.62 -20.92 65.45
N TRP A 670 -10.88 -20.00 64.53
CA TRP A 670 -10.72 -18.58 64.75
C TRP A 670 -12.05 -17.84 64.68
N LEU A 671 -12.38 -17.11 65.75
CA LEU A 671 -13.59 -16.30 65.84
C LEU A 671 -13.38 -14.95 65.18
N THR A 672 -14.27 -14.58 64.27
CA THR A 672 -14.33 -13.22 63.75
C THR A 672 -15.76 -12.80 63.39
N THR A 673 -15.92 -11.54 62.98
CA THR A 673 -17.20 -10.98 62.53
C THR A 673 -17.11 -10.66 61.04
N VAL A 674 -18.18 -10.94 60.29
CA VAL A 674 -18.22 -10.66 58.85
C VAL A 674 -18.28 -9.16 58.59
N THR A 675 -17.33 -8.66 57.80
CA THR A 675 -17.26 -7.26 57.36
C THR A 675 -17.66 -7.13 55.88
N ALA A 676 -17.89 -5.90 55.42
CA ALA A 676 -18.17 -5.62 54.01
C ALA A 676 -17.04 -6.07 53.07
N ASP A 677 -15.79 -6.08 53.54
CA ASP A 677 -14.63 -6.52 52.75
C ASP A 677 -14.65 -8.03 52.48
N HIS A 678 -15.12 -8.83 53.44
CA HIS A 678 -15.29 -10.28 53.25
C HIS A 678 -16.32 -10.59 52.16
N LEU A 679 -17.38 -9.78 52.05
CA LEU A 679 -18.42 -9.93 51.02
C LEU A 679 -17.99 -9.40 49.65
N ARG A 680 -17.03 -8.47 49.59
CA ARG A 680 -16.51 -7.91 48.33
C ARG A 680 -15.67 -8.91 47.55
N GLY A 681 -15.01 -9.85 48.24
CA GLY A 681 -14.26 -10.94 47.62
C GLY A 681 -12.75 -10.71 47.44
N SER A 682 -12.18 -9.71 48.10
CA SER A 682 -10.73 -9.64 48.32
C SER A 682 -10.33 -10.64 49.41
N GLY A 683 -9.12 -11.20 49.35
CA GLY A 683 -8.61 -12.05 50.45
C GLY A 683 -8.71 -11.36 51.81
N SER A 684 -9.01 -12.12 52.86
CA SER A 684 -9.27 -11.61 54.20
C SER A 684 -8.01 -11.65 55.06
N GLY A 685 -7.81 -10.64 55.90
CA GLY A 685 -6.74 -10.68 56.91
C GLY A 685 -7.05 -11.71 58.00
N VAL A 686 -6.05 -12.49 58.39
CA VAL A 686 -6.11 -13.37 59.57
C VAL A 686 -4.95 -13.04 60.52
N PRO A 687 -5.06 -13.34 61.82
CA PRO A 687 -3.95 -13.13 62.74
C PRO A 687 -2.72 -13.97 62.35
N ARG A 688 -1.51 -13.42 62.57
CA ARG A 688 -0.26 -14.14 62.27
C ARG A 688 -0.16 -15.50 62.96
N GLY A 689 -0.68 -15.61 64.18
CA GLY A 689 -0.71 -16.88 64.90
C GLY A 689 -1.52 -17.98 64.22
N VAL A 690 -2.48 -17.65 63.34
CA VAL A 690 -3.16 -18.66 62.51
C VAL A 690 -2.17 -19.29 61.53
N ALA A 691 -1.42 -18.47 60.79
CA ALA A 691 -0.45 -18.95 59.83
C ALA A 691 0.76 -19.64 60.50
N VAL A 692 1.18 -19.18 61.69
CA VAL A 692 2.18 -19.90 62.51
C VAL A 692 1.65 -21.27 62.97
N ALA A 693 0.39 -21.35 63.42
CA ALA A 693 -0.22 -22.62 63.81
C ALA A 693 -0.37 -23.61 62.65
N LEU A 694 -0.47 -23.10 61.43
CA LEU A 694 -0.51 -23.86 60.18
C LEU A 694 0.88 -24.07 59.58
N GLU A 695 1.95 -23.69 60.28
CA GLU A 695 3.33 -23.85 59.85
C GLU A 695 3.61 -23.23 58.48
N VAL A 696 3.01 -22.07 58.18
CA VAL A 696 3.23 -21.34 56.92
C VAL A 696 4.47 -20.44 57.06
N PRO A 697 5.56 -20.70 56.31
CA PRO A 697 6.76 -19.87 56.36
C PRO A 697 6.50 -18.43 55.91
N MET A 698 7.35 -17.50 56.36
CA MET A 698 7.32 -16.11 55.91
C MET A 698 7.51 -16.04 54.39
N LEU A 699 6.68 -15.25 53.70
CA LEU A 699 6.60 -15.13 52.23
C LEU A 699 6.12 -16.37 51.49
N ASP A 700 5.58 -17.36 52.21
CA ASP A 700 5.07 -18.58 51.62
C ASP A 700 3.54 -18.68 51.80
N LYS A 701 2.95 -19.69 51.16
CA LYS A 701 1.53 -19.98 51.20
C LYS A 701 1.27 -21.47 51.33
N ARG A 702 0.22 -21.81 52.06
CA ARG A 702 -0.28 -23.18 52.20
C ARG A 702 -1.70 -23.27 51.68
N THR A 703 -1.92 -24.26 50.82
CA THR A 703 -3.24 -24.56 50.28
C THR A 703 -3.90 -25.67 51.09
N LEU A 704 -5.16 -25.48 51.47
CA LEU A 704 -5.96 -26.39 52.26
C LEU A 704 -7.18 -26.83 51.43
N PRO A 705 -7.51 -28.13 51.38
CA PRO A 705 -8.76 -28.60 50.78
C PRO A 705 -9.97 -28.09 51.57
N SER A 706 -11.06 -27.75 50.86
CA SER A 706 -12.35 -27.40 51.47
C SER A 706 -13.52 -27.96 50.66
N PRO A 707 -14.74 -28.00 51.23
CA PRO A 707 -15.95 -28.41 50.51
C PRO A 707 -16.29 -27.56 49.27
N LEU A 708 -15.80 -26.30 49.23
CA LEU A 708 -16.08 -25.35 48.14
C LEU A 708 -14.81 -25.00 47.33
N GLY A 709 -13.89 -25.96 47.22
CA GLY A 709 -12.63 -25.83 46.48
C GLY A 709 -11.45 -25.42 47.35
N GLU A 710 -10.26 -25.33 46.77
CA GLU A 710 -9.05 -25.03 47.53
C GLU A 710 -9.10 -23.68 48.24
N GLN A 711 -8.54 -23.61 49.44
CA GLN A 711 -8.42 -22.39 50.23
C GLN A 711 -6.95 -22.14 50.56
N THR A 712 -6.42 -20.97 50.21
CA THR A 712 -5.03 -20.63 50.49
C THR A 712 -4.93 -19.75 51.74
N VAL A 713 -3.97 -20.07 52.62
CA VAL A 713 -3.48 -19.18 53.68
C VAL A 713 -2.07 -18.76 53.31
N ALA A 714 -1.80 -17.45 53.28
CA ALA A 714 -0.50 -16.89 52.94
C ALA A 714 0.06 -16.07 54.09
N MET A 715 1.37 -16.15 54.29
CA MET A 715 2.10 -15.29 55.22
C MET A 715 2.89 -14.26 54.42
N ALA A 716 2.41 -13.01 54.38
CA ALA A 716 3.10 -11.90 53.75
C ALA A 716 3.84 -11.05 54.80
N ARG A 717 4.74 -10.16 54.35
CA ARG A 717 5.47 -9.25 55.26
C ARG A 717 4.56 -8.33 56.07
N THR A 718 3.39 -7.99 55.55
CA THR A 718 2.39 -7.12 56.20
C THR A 718 1.46 -7.87 57.15
N GLY A 719 1.36 -9.19 57.06
CA GLY A 719 0.46 -10.00 57.89
C GLY A 719 0.05 -11.31 57.21
N ALA A 720 -0.74 -12.11 57.92
CA ALA A 720 -1.29 -13.34 57.36
C ALA A 720 -2.64 -13.05 56.68
N THR A 721 -2.89 -13.71 55.55
CA THR A 721 -4.15 -13.61 54.83
C THR A 721 -4.69 -14.98 54.48
N VAL A 722 -6.00 -15.05 54.28
CA VAL A 722 -6.70 -16.20 53.73
C VAL A 722 -7.35 -15.74 52.43
N SER A 723 -7.30 -16.53 51.36
CA SER A 723 -7.97 -16.20 50.10
C SER A 723 -9.47 -15.93 50.32
N THR A 724 -10.16 -15.35 49.34
CA THR A 724 -11.57 -14.94 49.52
C THR A 724 -12.42 -16.02 50.18
N ILE A 725 -13.14 -15.69 51.25
CA ILE A 725 -14.08 -16.60 51.92
C ILE A 725 -15.52 -16.38 51.45
N ARG A 726 -15.74 -15.46 50.50
CA ARG A 726 -17.07 -15.04 50.03
C ARG A 726 -17.96 -16.22 49.64
N ARG A 727 -17.40 -17.21 48.94
CA ARG A 727 -18.14 -18.40 48.50
C ARG A 727 -18.73 -19.22 49.66
N PHE A 728 -18.04 -19.27 50.80
CA PHE A 728 -18.54 -19.96 51.99
C PHE A 728 -19.64 -19.14 52.67
N LEU A 729 -19.48 -17.81 52.72
CA LEU A 729 -20.49 -16.92 53.28
C LEU A 729 -21.79 -16.98 52.47
N GLU A 730 -21.69 -16.96 51.14
CA GLU A 730 -22.85 -17.09 50.24
C GLU A 730 -23.52 -18.45 50.37
N ALA A 731 -22.75 -19.55 50.41
CA ALA A 731 -23.28 -20.90 50.56
C ALA A 731 -23.98 -21.13 51.90
N ALA A 732 -23.49 -20.52 52.98
CA ALA A 732 -24.04 -20.64 54.33
C ALA A 732 -25.07 -19.55 54.68
N GLY A 733 -25.37 -18.63 53.75
CA GLY A 733 -26.32 -17.53 53.96
C GLY A 733 -25.90 -16.54 55.05
N ILE A 734 -24.59 -16.35 55.26
CA ILE A 734 -24.05 -15.51 56.33
C ILE A 734 -23.94 -14.05 55.87
N GLY A 735 -24.58 -13.14 56.60
CA GLY A 735 -24.58 -11.70 56.33
C GLY A 735 -23.49 -10.90 57.06
N GLN A 736 -23.38 -9.62 56.69
CA GLN A 736 -22.50 -8.66 57.39
C GLN A 736 -22.93 -8.49 58.85
N GLY A 737 -21.96 -8.48 59.77
CA GLY A 737 -22.19 -8.33 61.21
C GLY A 737 -22.42 -9.65 61.95
N GLU A 738 -22.60 -10.76 61.26
CA GLU A 738 -22.69 -12.08 61.88
C GLU A 738 -21.32 -12.60 62.33
N ARG A 739 -21.31 -13.40 63.39
CA ARG A 739 -20.09 -14.04 63.92
C ARG A 739 -19.88 -15.37 63.22
N ILE A 740 -18.63 -15.63 62.86
CA ILE A 740 -18.23 -16.86 62.17
C ILE A 740 -17.01 -17.49 62.80
N TRP A 741 -16.89 -18.79 62.58
CA TRP A 741 -15.70 -19.58 62.81
C TRP A 741 -15.01 -19.85 61.48
N LEU A 742 -13.74 -19.48 61.37
CA LEU A 742 -12.85 -20.06 60.37
C LEU A 742 -12.23 -21.30 61.00
N THR A 743 -12.57 -22.47 60.47
CA THR A 743 -12.15 -23.77 60.99
C THR A 743 -11.05 -24.34 60.11
N PHE A 744 -9.89 -24.56 60.70
CA PHE A 744 -8.77 -25.28 60.10
C PHE A 744 -8.72 -26.67 60.73
N THR A 745 -9.12 -27.68 59.97
CA THR A 745 -9.36 -29.02 60.52
C THR A 745 -8.04 -29.72 60.83
N GLY A 746 -8.03 -30.61 61.82
CA GLY A 746 -6.86 -31.42 62.18
C GLY A 746 -6.40 -32.34 61.04
N GLY A 747 -7.28 -32.63 60.07
CA GLY A 747 -6.96 -33.32 58.82
C GLY A 747 -6.34 -32.44 57.73
N GLY A 748 -6.07 -31.16 58.01
CA GLY A 748 -5.46 -30.21 57.08
C GLY A 748 -6.43 -29.51 56.13
N GLY A 749 -7.74 -29.52 56.40
CA GLY A 749 -8.76 -28.85 55.59
C GLY A 749 -9.18 -27.50 56.13
N PHE A 750 -10.09 -26.83 55.41
CA PHE A 750 -10.66 -25.53 55.76
C PHE A 750 -12.19 -25.53 55.63
N ASP A 751 -12.87 -24.80 56.52
CA ASP A 751 -14.31 -24.56 56.46
C ASP A 751 -14.71 -23.24 57.16
N VAL A 752 -15.89 -22.73 56.86
CA VAL A 752 -16.47 -21.55 57.53
C VAL A 752 -17.84 -21.90 58.10
N GLN A 753 -18.03 -21.65 59.40
CA GLN A 753 -19.26 -22.01 60.12
C GLN A 753 -19.84 -20.82 60.87
N HIS A 754 -21.15 -20.86 61.12
CA HIS A 754 -21.83 -19.93 62.02
C HIS A 754 -21.27 -20.04 63.43
N ALA A 755 -21.00 -18.91 64.07
CA ALA A 755 -20.72 -18.85 65.51
C ALA A 755 -21.93 -18.28 66.25
N THR A 756 -22.08 -18.61 67.54
CA THR A 756 -23.19 -18.10 68.34
C THR A 756 -23.20 -16.56 68.35
N PRO A 757 -24.33 -15.90 68.03
CA PRO A 757 -24.44 -14.44 68.11
C PRO A 757 -24.14 -13.92 69.52
N ARG A 758 -23.63 -12.69 69.65
CA ARG A 758 -23.48 -12.07 70.97
C ARG A 758 -24.86 -11.81 71.57
N ARG A 759 -25.02 -12.14 72.85
CA ARG A 759 -26.27 -11.96 73.61
C ARG A 759 -26.01 -11.03 74.78
N GLU A 760 -26.90 -10.07 74.98
CA GLU A 760 -26.85 -9.16 76.13
C GLU A 760 -27.55 -9.78 77.35
N GLY A 761 -27.17 -9.32 78.55
CA GLY A 761 -27.82 -9.72 79.81
C GLY A 761 -27.43 -11.11 80.33
N LEU A 762 -26.41 -11.75 79.76
CA LEU A 762 -25.84 -12.97 80.33
C LEU A 762 -24.92 -12.62 81.52
N GLY A 763 -24.83 -13.53 82.48
CA GLY A 763 -23.95 -13.41 83.64
C GLY A 763 -23.18 -14.70 83.90
N GLY A 764 -22.11 -14.59 84.69
CA GLY A 764 -21.29 -15.74 85.07
C GLY A 764 -20.69 -16.45 83.86
N ILE A 765 -20.61 -17.79 83.92
CA ILE A 765 -19.91 -18.60 82.92
C ILE A 765 -20.56 -18.56 81.53
N ALA A 766 -21.88 -18.31 81.48
CA ALA A 766 -22.60 -18.18 80.21
C ALA A 766 -22.14 -16.96 79.41
N GLU A 767 -21.81 -15.85 80.09
CA GLU A 767 -21.29 -14.65 79.41
C GLU A 767 -19.87 -14.88 78.89
N VAL A 768 -19.01 -15.57 79.65
CA VAL A 768 -17.67 -15.95 79.20
C VAL A 768 -17.73 -16.85 77.96
N LEU A 769 -18.60 -17.86 77.97
CA LEU A 769 -18.77 -18.77 76.83
C LEU A 769 -19.31 -18.04 75.60
N ASN A 770 -20.27 -17.12 75.75
CA ASN A 770 -20.79 -16.34 74.62
C ASN A 770 -19.77 -15.33 74.09
N ALA A 771 -19.02 -14.65 74.96
CA ALA A 771 -17.98 -13.70 74.58
C ALA A 771 -16.86 -14.38 73.80
N THR A 772 -16.46 -15.59 74.21
CA THR A 772 -15.48 -16.40 73.48
C THR A 772 -16.07 -17.12 72.27
N GLY A 773 -17.39 -17.25 72.18
CA GLY A 773 -18.12 -18.02 71.16
C GLY A 773 -18.10 -19.54 71.43
N LEU A 774 -17.47 -19.98 72.52
CA LEU A 774 -17.33 -21.39 72.86
C LEU A 774 -18.65 -22.04 73.30
N ASP A 775 -19.70 -21.24 73.54
CA ASP A 775 -21.07 -21.71 73.71
C ASP A 775 -21.62 -22.47 72.48
N THR A 776 -20.95 -22.36 71.32
CA THR A 776 -21.20 -23.23 70.15
C THR A 776 -20.97 -24.72 70.48
N TRP A 777 -20.01 -25.04 71.36
CA TRP A 777 -19.64 -26.43 71.69
C TRP A 777 -19.79 -26.80 73.18
N VAL A 778 -19.84 -25.80 74.07
CA VAL A 778 -19.84 -26.00 75.52
C VAL A 778 -21.12 -25.46 76.12
N ASN A 779 -21.87 -26.33 76.80
CA ASN A 779 -23.09 -25.91 77.49
C ASN A 779 -22.72 -25.15 78.79
N PRO A 780 -23.28 -23.97 79.06
CA PRO A 780 -23.01 -23.21 80.29
C PRO A 780 -23.39 -23.93 81.58
N SER A 781 -24.31 -24.91 81.52
CA SER A 781 -24.66 -25.76 82.66
C SER A 781 -23.70 -26.92 82.91
N ASP A 782 -22.69 -27.13 82.05
CA ASP A 782 -21.68 -28.17 82.23
C ASP A 782 -20.76 -27.81 83.42
N PRO A 783 -20.67 -28.64 84.48
CA PRO A 783 -19.74 -28.41 85.58
C PRO A 783 -18.27 -28.31 85.14
N GLY A 784 -17.92 -28.88 83.99
CA GLY A 784 -16.58 -28.83 83.39
C GLY A 784 -16.34 -27.66 82.43
N ALA A 785 -17.29 -26.72 82.27
CA ALA A 785 -17.20 -25.67 81.25
C ALA A 785 -15.93 -24.80 81.36
N LEU A 786 -15.49 -24.45 82.57
CA LEU A 786 -14.26 -23.67 82.77
C LEU A 786 -13.00 -24.45 82.38
N GLY A 787 -13.00 -25.76 82.61
CA GLY A 787 -11.94 -26.66 82.17
C GLY A 787 -11.88 -26.78 80.65
N ARG A 788 -13.05 -26.81 79.98
CA ARG A 788 -13.11 -26.79 78.50
C ARG A 788 -12.63 -25.46 77.90
N ILE A 789 -12.95 -24.33 78.53
CA ILE A 789 -12.38 -23.03 78.13
C ILE A 789 -10.86 -23.04 78.28
N SER A 790 -10.35 -23.59 79.39
CA SER A 790 -8.91 -23.73 79.63
C SER A 790 -8.24 -24.59 78.56
N GLN A 791 -8.83 -25.74 78.23
CA GLN A 791 -8.36 -26.62 77.16
C GLN A 791 -8.35 -25.92 75.81
N ALA A 792 -9.40 -25.15 75.50
CA ALA A 792 -9.54 -24.44 74.23
C ALA A 792 -8.44 -23.41 73.98
N VAL A 793 -7.86 -22.83 75.04
CA VAL A 793 -6.72 -21.89 74.96
C VAL A 793 -5.37 -22.57 75.23
N GLY A 794 -5.32 -23.90 75.20
CA GLY A 794 -4.08 -24.67 75.36
C GLY A 794 -3.57 -24.80 76.79
N LEU A 795 -4.42 -24.61 77.80
CA LEU A 795 -4.11 -24.88 79.20
C LEU A 795 -4.64 -26.25 79.63
N ASP A 796 -4.05 -26.81 80.68
CA ASP A 796 -4.58 -28.01 81.33
C ASP A 796 -6.03 -27.75 81.82
N PRO A 797 -7.00 -28.67 81.64
CA PRO A 797 -8.37 -28.48 82.11
C PRO A 797 -8.49 -28.27 83.63
N ALA A 798 -7.52 -28.76 84.41
CA ALA A 798 -7.42 -28.56 85.86
C ALA A 798 -6.53 -27.35 86.22
N ALA A 799 -6.12 -26.54 85.24
CA ALA A 799 -5.30 -25.36 85.50
C ALA A 799 -5.99 -24.38 86.46
N PRO A 800 -5.25 -23.79 87.42
CA PRO A 800 -5.82 -22.78 88.31
C PRO A 800 -6.37 -21.61 87.51
N ARG A 801 -7.58 -21.15 87.85
CA ARG A 801 -8.29 -20.06 87.17
C ARG A 801 -7.47 -18.79 86.93
N ARG A 802 -6.56 -18.42 87.84
CA ARG A 802 -5.62 -17.30 87.65
C ARG A 802 -4.74 -17.41 86.39
N ARG A 803 -4.41 -18.64 85.96
CA ARG A 803 -3.66 -18.87 84.71
C ARG A 803 -4.54 -18.63 83.49
N LEU A 804 -5.83 -18.99 83.57
CA LEU A 804 -6.80 -18.71 82.52
C LEU A 804 -6.98 -17.20 82.34
N VAL A 805 -7.17 -16.45 83.44
CA VAL A 805 -7.22 -14.97 83.42
C VAL A 805 -5.96 -14.40 82.78
N SER A 806 -4.78 -14.86 83.21
CA SER A 806 -3.50 -14.41 82.65
C SER A 806 -3.40 -14.69 81.15
N ARG A 807 -3.86 -15.86 80.69
CA ARG A 807 -3.85 -16.22 79.26
C ARG A 807 -4.73 -15.28 78.43
N PHE A 808 -5.93 -14.94 78.90
CA PHE A 808 -6.80 -13.99 78.19
C PHE A 808 -6.24 -12.55 78.21
N ARG A 809 -5.50 -12.15 79.25
CA ARG A 809 -4.77 -10.86 79.27
C ARG A 809 -3.63 -10.81 78.25
N TYR A 810 -2.81 -11.87 78.14
CA TYR A 810 -1.78 -11.94 77.09
C TYR A 810 -2.38 -11.91 75.68
N ARG A 811 -3.57 -12.50 75.51
CA ARG A 811 -4.37 -12.42 74.29
C ARG A 811 -5.04 -11.06 74.05
N ARG A 812 -4.80 -10.04 74.90
CA ARG A 812 -5.44 -8.71 74.84
C ARG A 812 -6.97 -8.77 74.85
N GLN A 813 -7.52 -9.73 75.60
CA GLN A 813 -8.96 -9.95 75.77
C GLN A 813 -9.34 -9.63 77.23
N ASP A 814 -8.98 -8.42 77.72
CA ASP A 814 -9.10 -8.03 79.12
C ASP A 814 -10.53 -8.13 79.65
N ALA A 815 -11.53 -7.72 78.86
CA ALA A 815 -12.93 -7.84 79.23
C ALA A 815 -13.35 -9.30 79.52
N ILE A 816 -12.83 -10.27 78.75
CA ILE A 816 -13.09 -11.70 78.99
C ILE A 816 -12.31 -12.18 80.22
N ALA A 817 -11.08 -11.68 80.39
CA ALA A 817 -10.26 -12.02 81.55
C ALA A 817 -10.90 -11.56 82.87
N ASP A 818 -11.51 -10.37 82.88
CA ASP A 818 -12.18 -9.80 84.05
C ASP A 818 -13.48 -10.55 84.35
N LEU A 819 -14.28 -10.89 83.32
CA LEU A 819 -15.44 -11.79 83.48
C LEU A 819 -15.02 -13.15 84.08
N ILE A 820 -13.91 -13.72 83.59
CA ILE A 820 -13.35 -14.95 84.16
C ILE A 820 -12.88 -14.72 85.59
N ALA A 821 -12.39 -13.54 85.99
CA ALA A 821 -11.96 -13.23 87.35
C ALA A 821 -13.12 -13.02 88.34
N GLU A 822 -14.35 -12.81 87.86
CA GLU A 822 -15.56 -12.59 88.65
C GLU A 822 -16.44 -13.83 88.88
N LEU A 823 -16.27 -14.90 88.09
CA LEU A 823 -16.87 -16.24 88.33
C LEU A 823 -16.66 -16.79 89.75
#